data_AF-A0A423VM47-F1
#
_entry.id   AF-A0A423VM47-F1
#
_cell.length_a   1.000
_cell.length_b   1.000
_cell.length_c   1.000
_cell.angle_alpha   90.00
_cell.angle_beta   90.00
_cell.angle_gamma   90.00
#
_symmetry.space_group_name_H-M   'P 1'
#
loop_
_entity.id
_entity.type
_entity.pdbx_description
1 polymer ?
#
loop_
_entity_poly.entity_id
_entity_poly.type
_entity_poly.pdbx_seq_one_letter_code
_entity_poly.pdbx_strand_id
1 'polypeptide(L)'
;MAALNMLHFTLKSRPYEDPDLGLDSARSDDNRSIEVPEKGWSFDDFADAIVKEAKTSTPGGLEAENPTEPSSPEPSKPAHRVSAFPSVNFLLMTLLKRTLSYGLVPEVTAKPTSVGPNDEEPSWKVTITLDELGISASGHGSGRLLAEVAASIQFDLMLNSPETRAKLQTLPRAEVNPQNAINTILAYCRMMSIPTDDLRKEVTRTASGAYESCWFSGERQLGKPVVSAIKDIAQGMNPLILAHNIVNGDSHLWPAGLENPFQAKIVVGDVGIKKLQALIEAAGKYCLTTPSPGAYHRNNHNDANHGEDGSASQNTGDRRPRDLDSLLAGLPFPPSTRRLLLLGASIRCMEPAIVLAALGTQDIYRQLAHGETYQPNDWMDPYIKNTLYGDHSEFVLLFQRLRKHGQKDSEFKDDEEAARAFANFDASRIRSINAAAKDIERVLISAGLARYPEGDSNIQLPGSELEVRAQPYGGRLNLNYTKMQQVRHLMAYGFGHNIAQYGYGTLVPGAHPELRVRSQKVHIGSPLRTSLNTRQLNQILQHGPLVVLSGTSEHPEGRGLAAQYSSPISTWQAALFGEDLSLTGETAVPPTPGAAQLVLNGWLPILVKSRAQRASDGHVRDMILEARKALHRAMRKAMLDYIKYSFTSTEFYHLLKQLPIEASMGLRKKRTVKGEKKDTVEG
;
A
#
# COMPACT_ATOMS: atom_id res chain seq x y z
N MET A 1 -26.44 55.36 3.64
CA MET A 1 -27.36 54.22 3.86
C MET A 1 -27.32 53.95 5.37
N ALA A 2 -28.37 54.08 6.19
CA ALA A 2 -29.79 53.73 6.02
C ALA A 2 -29.95 52.25 5.61
N ALA A 3 -30.84 51.42 6.13
CA ALA A 3 -31.85 51.44 7.20
C ALA A 3 -32.29 49.95 7.32
N LEU A 4 -32.47 49.38 8.52
CA LEU A 4 -33.73 49.31 9.29
C LEU A 4 -34.88 48.55 8.57
N ASN A 5 -35.16 47.33 9.04
CA ASN A 5 -36.41 46.52 9.03
C ASN A 5 -35.98 45.07 9.39
N MET A 6 -36.34 44.40 10.50
CA MET A 6 -37.57 44.24 11.31
C MET A 6 -38.73 43.49 10.62
N LEU A 7 -38.94 42.23 11.03
CA LEU A 7 -40.16 41.61 11.61
C LEU A 7 -40.01 40.06 11.48
N HIS A 8 -39.77 39.33 12.57
CA HIS A 8 -40.77 38.74 13.49
C HIS A 8 -41.70 37.68 12.87
N PHE A 9 -41.56 36.44 13.35
CA PHE A 9 -42.65 35.83 14.12
C PHE A 9 -42.09 34.95 15.26
N THR A 10 -42.80 34.93 16.39
CA THR A 10 -42.38 34.26 17.63
C THR A 10 -43.35 33.15 18.01
N LEU A 11 -42.85 32.10 18.66
CA LEU A 11 -43.64 31.32 19.61
C LEU A 11 -42.82 31.06 20.89
N LYS A 12 -43.50 31.05 22.04
CA LYS A 12 -42.90 31.04 23.38
C LYS A 12 -43.11 29.68 24.06
N SER A 13 -42.11 29.20 24.80
CA SER A 13 -42.32 28.42 26.03
C SER A 13 -41.07 28.40 26.93
N ARG A 14 -41.25 28.95 28.13
CA ARG A 14 -40.39 28.96 29.35
C ARG A 14 -41.29 29.51 30.49
N PRO A 15 -40.96 29.36 31.78
CA PRO A 15 -39.82 28.64 32.38
C PRO A 15 -40.26 27.54 33.37
N TYR A 16 -39.31 26.97 34.10
CA TYR A 16 -39.43 26.81 35.56
C TYR A 16 -38.06 27.14 36.20
N GLU A 17 -37.99 27.27 37.53
CA GLU A 17 -37.07 28.21 38.20
C GLU A 17 -35.86 27.56 38.94
N ASP A 18 -34.80 28.36 39.07
CA ASP A 18 -33.67 28.28 40.04
C ASP A 18 -34.13 28.69 41.48
N PRO A 19 -33.30 28.75 42.55
CA PRO A 19 -31.84 28.57 42.71
C PRO A 19 -31.51 27.43 43.72
N ASP A 20 -30.39 27.31 44.48
CA ASP A 20 -29.19 28.11 44.84
C ASP A 20 -28.09 27.10 45.33
N LEU A 21 -26.86 27.39 45.83
CA LEU A 21 -26.09 28.58 46.22
C LEU A 21 -24.58 28.19 46.19
N GLY A 22 -23.62 29.12 46.02
CA GLY A 22 -22.20 28.84 46.33
C GLY A 22 -21.15 29.82 45.79
N LEU A 23 -20.49 30.56 46.70
CA LEU A 23 -19.22 31.29 46.45
C LEU A 23 -18.02 30.30 46.55
N ASP A 24 -16.82 30.55 46.03
CA ASP A 24 -15.95 31.69 46.35
C ASP A 24 -14.98 32.13 45.24
N SER A 25 -14.43 33.34 45.40
CA SER A 25 -13.51 33.98 44.45
C SER A 25 -12.09 34.16 44.98
N ALA A 26 -11.09 33.94 44.13
CA ALA A 26 -9.73 34.45 44.33
C ALA A 26 -9.26 35.21 43.09
N ARG A 27 -8.90 36.50 43.25
CA ARG A 27 -8.24 37.31 42.23
C ARG A 27 -6.73 37.28 42.42
N SER A 28 -6.00 37.29 41.31
CA SER A 28 -4.75 38.03 41.18
C SER A 28 -4.71 38.63 39.79
N ASP A 29 -4.75 39.95 39.70
CA ASP A 29 -4.56 40.67 38.45
C ASP A 29 -3.07 40.61 38.03
N ASP A 30 -2.79 40.50 36.73
CA ASP A 30 -1.78 41.38 36.12
C ASP A 30 -2.03 41.59 34.62
N ASN A 31 -1.46 42.67 34.08
CA ASN A 31 -1.77 43.21 32.75
C ASN A 31 -0.84 42.66 31.66
N ARG A 32 -1.41 42.43 30.46
CA ARG A 32 -0.93 43.06 29.21
C ARG A 32 -1.85 42.76 28.02
N SER A 33 -2.32 43.82 27.37
CA SER A 33 -2.88 43.76 26.02
C SER A 33 -1.76 43.70 24.98
N ILE A 34 -1.77 42.67 24.14
CA ILE A 34 -0.98 42.61 22.91
C ILE A 34 -1.89 42.06 21.80
N GLU A 35 -1.96 42.78 20.68
CA GLU A 35 -2.71 42.34 19.50
C GLU A 35 -1.97 41.16 18.85
N VAL A 36 -2.64 40.03 18.71
CA VAL A 36 -2.08 38.84 18.04
C VAL A 36 -2.46 38.88 16.56
N PRO A 37 -1.51 38.98 15.62
CA PRO A 37 -1.81 38.82 14.21
C PRO A 37 -2.10 37.35 13.89
N GLU A 38 -3.17 37.08 13.14
CA GLU A 38 -3.46 35.74 12.61
C GLU A 38 -2.39 35.35 11.57
N LYS A 39 -1.32 34.71 12.05
CA LYS A 39 -0.31 34.07 11.22
C LYS A 39 -0.50 32.56 11.35
N GLY A 40 -0.92 31.89 10.27
CA GLY A 40 -0.89 30.43 10.21
C GLY A 40 0.56 29.95 10.23
N TRP A 41 0.90 29.01 11.11
CA TRP A 41 2.23 28.38 11.17
C TRP A 41 2.28 27.20 10.20
N SER A 42 3.39 27.02 9.47
CA SER A 42 3.64 25.74 8.81
C SER A 42 4.11 24.71 9.84
N PHE A 43 3.89 23.43 9.57
CA PHE A 43 4.45 22.35 10.39
C PHE A 43 5.99 22.31 10.29
N ASP A 44 6.55 22.80 9.18
CA ASP A 44 8.00 22.86 8.95
C ASP A 44 8.70 23.86 9.88
N ASP A 45 8.06 24.98 10.22
CA ASP A 45 8.62 26.03 11.10
C ASP A 45 8.91 25.51 12.53
N PHE A 46 8.17 24.48 12.96
CA PHE A 46 8.33 23.85 14.28
C PHE A 46 9.57 22.93 14.35
N ALA A 47 9.93 22.28 13.23
CA ALA A 47 11.09 21.40 13.17
C ALA A 47 12.43 22.18 13.27
N ASP A 48 12.53 23.31 12.57
CA ASP A 48 13.73 24.15 12.55
C ASP A 48 14.01 24.83 13.91
N ALA A 49 12.98 25.05 14.73
CA ALA A 49 13.13 25.56 16.10
C ALA A 49 13.89 24.55 16.99
N ILE A 50 13.45 23.28 16.99
CA ILE A 50 14.04 22.19 17.81
C ILE A 50 15.49 21.91 17.38
N VAL A 51 15.80 21.97 16.08
CA VAL A 51 17.17 21.80 15.54
C VAL A 51 18.11 22.95 15.92
N LYS A 52 17.59 24.14 16.26
CA LYS A 52 18.36 25.27 16.76
C LYS A 52 18.71 25.16 18.24
N GLU A 53 17.75 24.76 19.07
CA GLU A 53 17.93 24.65 20.52
C GLU A 53 18.92 23.53 20.90
N ALA A 54 18.96 22.46 20.09
CA ALA A 54 19.92 21.35 20.23
C ALA A 54 21.40 21.69 19.92
N LYS A 55 21.75 22.97 19.68
CA LYS A 55 23.12 23.40 19.32
C LYS A 55 23.79 24.36 20.31
N THR A 56 23.17 24.66 21.46
CA THR A 56 23.66 25.66 22.42
C THR A 56 23.83 25.13 23.85
N SER A 57 24.64 24.07 24.02
CA SER A 57 24.99 23.54 25.36
C SER A 57 26.34 22.81 25.37
N THR A 58 27.44 23.54 25.56
CA THR A 58 28.77 22.94 25.83
C THR A 58 29.71 23.85 26.64
N PRO A 59 29.95 23.54 27.92
CA PRO A 59 31.25 23.66 28.60
C PRO A 59 32.03 22.32 28.40
N GLY A 60 33.36 22.24 28.33
CA GLY A 60 34.41 23.19 28.73
C GLY A 60 34.74 23.05 30.22
N GLY A 61 35.91 22.59 30.66
CA GLY A 61 37.13 22.13 29.95
C GLY A 61 38.10 21.51 30.99
N LEU A 62 39.43 21.70 30.82
CA LEU A 62 40.52 21.24 31.73
C LEU A 62 40.79 19.71 31.68
N GLU A 63 42.03 19.20 31.79
CA GLU A 63 43.36 19.79 31.52
C GLU A 63 44.35 18.65 31.16
N ALA A 64 45.61 18.96 30.83
CA ALA A 64 46.58 17.98 30.32
C ALA A 64 47.81 17.79 31.21
N GLU A 65 48.26 16.54 31.37
CA GLU A 65 49.59 16.19 31.88
C GLU A 65 50.27 15.11 31.02
N ASN A 66 51.55 14.84 31.31
CA ASN A 66 52.57 14.43 30.34
C ASN A 66 52.73 12.90 30.12
N PRO A 67 53.34 12.48 28.98
CA PRO A 67 53.56 11.07 28.66
C PRO A 67 54.76 10.47 29.41
N THR A 68 54.62 9.20 29.82
CA THR A 68 55.73 8.37 30.34
C THR A 68 56.12 7.34 29.28
N GLU A 69 57.42 7.24 28.96
CA GLU A 69 57.95 6.26 28.01
C GLU A 69 57.92 4.80 28.53
N PRO A 70 57.94 3.79 27.64
CA PRO A 70 57.50 2.44 27.97
C PRO A 70 58.56 1.62 28.73
N SER A 71 58.09 0.79 29.66
CA SER A 71 58.87 -0.34 30.17
C SER A 71 59.06 -1.42 29.11
N SER A 72 60.24 -2.05 29.11
CA SER A 72 60.64 -3.06 28.14
C SER A 72 59.75 -4.31 28.18
N PRO A 73 59.42 -4.93 27.03
CA PRO A 73 58.49 -6.06 26.97
C PRO A 73 59.07 -7.35 27.59
N GLU A 74 58.24 -8.05 28.37
CA GLU A 74 58.53 -9.44 28.75
C GLU A 74 58.53 -10.36 27.51
N PRO A 75 59.35 -11.44 27.50
CA PRO A 75 59.39 -12.38 26.38
C PRO A 75 58.03 -13.05 26.19
N SER A 76 57.42 -12.83 25.02
CA SER A 76 56.11 -13.36 24.67
C SER A 76 56.09 -14.89 24.79
N LYS A 77 55.16 -15.42 25.60
CA LYS A 77 54.85 -16.86 25.63
C LYS A 77 54.58 -17.35 24.21
N PRO A 78 55.08 -18.54 23.81
CA PRO A 78 54.95 -19.01 22.44
C PRO A 78 53.48 -19.05 22.03
N ALA A 79 53.13 -18.34 20.96
CA ALA A 79 51.76 -18.23 20.49
C ALA A 79 51.18 -19.64 20.25
N HIS A 80 50.03 -19.93 20.87
CA HIS A 80 49.35 -21.21 20.68
C HIS A 80 49.13 -21.46 19.19
N ARG A 81 49.73 -22.53 18.65
CA ARG A 81 49.43 -23.01 17.30
C ARG A 81 47.93 -23.31 17.24
N VAL A 82 47.17 -22.49 16.50
CA VAL A 82 45.75 -22.71 16.23
C VAL A 82 45.61 -23.83 15.20
N SER A 83 45.90 -25.05 15.63
CA SER A 83 45.87 -26.25 14.79
C SER A 83 44.43 -26.69 14.52
N ALA A 84 43.97 -26.46 13.28
CA ALA A 84 42.88 -27.20 12.64
C ALA A 84 41.58 -27.36 13.48
N PHE A 85 40.93 -26.24 13.83
CA PHE A 85 39.56 -26.26 14.36
C PHE A 85 38.51 -26.16 13.23
N PRO A 86 37.66 -27.17 13.01
CA PRO A 86 36.58 -27.10 12.00
C PRO A 86 35.60 -25.95 12.23
N SER A 87 35.42 -25.50 13.48
CA SER A 87 34.58 -24.35 13.84
C SER A 87 35.07 -23.03 13.25
N VAL A 88 36.39 -22.84 13.09
CA VAL A 88 36.98 -21.61 12.52
C VAL A 88 36.60 -21.46 11.04
N ASN A 89 36.51 -22.57 10.30
CA ASN A 89 36.12 -22.59 8.89
C ASN A 89 34.66 -22.13 8.63
N PHE A 90 33.81 -22.01 9.66
CA PHE A 90 32.43 -21.55 9.51
C PHE A 90 32.20 -20.11 10.00
N LEU A 91 33.24 -19.38 10.41
CA LEU A 91 33.07 -18.03 10.97
C LEU A 91 32.50 -17.04 9.93
N LEU A 92 33.06 -16.97 8.72
CA LEU A 92 32.56 -16.09 7.64
C LEU A 92 31.10 -16.42 7.24
N MET A 93 30.76 -17.72 7.19
CA MET A 93 29.39 -18.18 6.93
C MET A 93 28.43 -17.78 8.04
N THR A 94 28.88 -17.82 9.29
CA THR A 94 28.10 -17.43 10.48
C THR A 94 27.88 -15.93 10.51
N LEU A 95 28.91 -15.15 10.17
CA LEU A 95 28.85 -13.70 10.01
C LEU A 95 27.86 -13.30 8.91
N LEU A 96 27.94 -13.89 7.71
CA LEU A 96 26.98 -13.62 6.63
C LEU A 96 25.54 -13.92 7.07
N LYS A 97 25.29 -15.07 7.70
CA LYS A 97 23.95 -15.41 8.22
C LYS A 97 23.47 -14.41 9.28
N ARG A 98 24.39 -13.93 10.12
CA ARG A 98 24.12 -12.92 11.16
C ARG A 98 23.76 -11.57 10.54
N THR A 99 24.54 -11.04 9.60
CA THR A 99 24.26 -9.76 8.93
C THR A 99 23.01 -9.82 8.06
N LEU A 100 22.79 -10.93 7.34
CA LEU A 100 21.61 -11.12 6.49
C LEU A 100 20.29 -11.03 7.27
N SER A 101 20.27 -11.43 8.55
CA SER A 101 19.07 -11.28 9.39
C SER A 101 18.66 -9.81 9.62
N TYR A 102 19.56 -8.85 9.36
CA TYR A 102 19.32 -7.39 9.38
C TYR A 102 19.25 -6.79 7.96
N GLY A 103 19.18 -7.62 6.91
CA GLY A 103 19.17 -7.15 5.52
C GLY A 103 20.51 -6.64 5.01
N LEU A 104 21.63 -7.14 5.56
CA LEU A 104 22.98 -6.66 5.27
C LEU A 104 23.88 -7.77 4.66
N VAL A 105 24.54 -7.47 3.54
CA VAL A 105 25.55 -8.33 2.89
C VAL A 105 26.92 -7.66 2.98
N PRO A 106 27.89 -8.20 3.73
CA PRO A 106 29.24 -7.66 3.74
C PRO A 106 29.95 -7.97 2.42
N GLU A 107 30.66 -6.98 1.86
CA GLU A 107 31.55 -7.20 0.73
C GLU A 107 32.87 -7.80 1.23
N VAL A 108 33.35 -8.85 0.55
CA VAL A 108 34.59 -9.56 0.90
C VAL A 108 35.57 -9.42 -0.26
N THR A 109 36.58 -8.56 -0.08
CA THR A 109 37.65 -8.36 -1.07
C THR A 109 38.92 -9.06 -0.62
N ALA A 110 39.64 -9.68 -1.55
CA ALA A 110 40.91 -10.37 -1.30
C ALA A 110 41.95 -9.94 -2.33
N LYS A 111 43.14 -9.54 -1.87
CA LYS A 111 44.26 -9.13 -2.72
C LYS A 111 45.56 -9.75 -2.19
N PRO A 112 46.46 -10.25 -3.07
CA PRO A 112 47.83 -10.56 -2.64
C PRO A 112 48.53 -9.25 -2.24
N THR A 113 49.41 -9.33 -1.24
CA THR A 113 50.21 -8.21 -0.75
C THR A 113 51.69 -8.53 -0.92
N SER A 114 52.44 -7.61 -1.54
CA SER A 114 53.87 -7.74 -1.83
C SER A 114 54.77 -7.44 -0.63
N VAL A 115 54.28 -7.68 0.59
CA VAL A 115 54.99 -7.39 1.84
C VAL A 115 54.74 -8.55 2.81
N GLY A 116 55.68 -9.47 2.86
CA GLY A 116 56.02 -10.21 4.07
C GLY A 116 57.28 -9.60 4.67
N PRO A 117 57.58 -9.77 5.97
CA PRO A 117 58.74 -9.15 6.61
C PRO A 117 60.11 -9.66 6.09
N ASN A 118 60.12 -10.70 5.24
CA ASN A 118 61.31 -11.38 4.72
C ASN A 118 61.32 -11.47 3.17
N ASP A 119 60.48 -10.72 2.44
CA ASP A 119 60.32 -10.72 0.98
C ASP A 119 59.97 -12.05 0.24
N GLU A 120 60.13 -13.23 0.85
CA GLU A 120 60.07 -14.52 0.15
C GLU A 120 58.70 -15.23 0.11
N GLU A 121 57.74 -14.92 0.98
CA GLU A 121 56.39 -15.54 0.97
C GLU A 121 55.27 -14.56 0.54
N PRO A 122 54.40 -14.94 -0.41
CA PRO A 122 53.31 -14.07 -0.88
C PRO A 122 52.18 -13.98 0.15
N SER A 123 52.18 -12.88 0.93
CA SER A 123 51.13 -12.62 1.91
C SER A 123 49.80 -12.26 1.23
N TRP A 124 48.71 -12.45 1.95
CA TRP A 124 47.34 -12.12 1.53
C TRP A 124 46.73 -11.11 2.47
N LYS A 125 46.07 -10.10 1.91
CA LYS A 125 45.15 -9.21 2.61
C LYS A 125 43.71 -9.52 2.20
N VAL A 126 42.85 -9.69 3.19
CA VAL A 126 41.39 -9.81 3.00
C VAL A 126 40.73 -8.71 3.79
N THR A 127 39.79 -8.01 3.17
CA THR A 127 38.99 -6.95 3.81
C THR A 127 37.52 -7.32 3.73
N ILE A 128 36.83 -7.24 4.86
CA ILE A 128 35.37 -7.41 4.97
C ILE A 128 34.79 -6.05 5.32
N THR A 129 34.04 -5.45 4.41
CA THR A 129 33.38 -4.15 4.58
C THR A 129 31.88 -4.30 4.71
N LEU A 130 31.25 -3.41 5.47
CA LEU A 130 29.80 -3.26 5.56
C LEU A 130 29.46 -1.80 5.82
N ASP A 131 29.31 -1.07 4.72
CA ASP A 131 29.31 0.39 4.67
C ASP A 131 28.07 0.99 5.36
N GLU A 132 26.94 0.28 5.39
CA GLU A 132 25.71 0.69 6.08
C GLU A 132 25.88 0.83 7.60
N LEU A 133 26.85 0.12 8.17
CA LEU A 133 27.25 0.26 9.58
C LEU A 133 28.51 1.12 9.75
N GLY A 134 29.25 1.37 8.66
CA GLY A 134 30.55 2.05 8.66
C GLY A 134 31.69 1.19 9.21
N ILE A 135 31.64 -0.14 9.04
CA ILE A 135 32.65 -1.08 9.57
C ILE A 135 33.49 -1.71 8.45
N SER A 136 34.79 -1.82 8.68
CA SER A 136 35.76 -2.39 7.75
C SER A 136 36.87 -3.12 8.53
N ALA A 137 36.90 -4.44 8.43
CA ALA A 137 37.89 -5.31 9.09
C ALA A 137 38.89 -5.83 8.06
N SER A 138 40.20 -5.90 8.37
CA SER A 138 41.21 -6.39 7.42
C SER A 138 42.22 -7.38 8.03
N GLY A 139 42.07 -8.65 7.65
CA GLY A 139 42.96 -9.73 8.02
C GLY A 139 44.14 -9.87 7.06
N HIS A 140 45.28 -10.30 7.61
CA HIS A 140 46.49 -10.61 6.86
C HIS A 140 46.98 -12.01 7.22
N GLY A 141 47.67 -12.70 6.31
CA GLY A 141 48.31 -13.99 6.58
C GLY A 141 49.11 -14.53 5.39
N SER A 142 49.93 -15.57 5.61
CA SER A 142 50.74 -16.22 4.56
C SER A 142 49.92 -17.02 3.53
N GLY A 143 48.60 -17.09 3.70
CA GLY A 143 47.69 -17.66 2.71
C GLY A 143 46.28 -17.10 2.86
N ARG A 144 45.55 -17.04 1.75
CA ARG A 144 44.21 -16.43 1.67
C ARG A 144 43.23 -16.92 2.75
N LEU A 145 43.28 -18.22 3.11
CA LEU A 145 42.45 -18.77 4.19
C LEU A 145 42.74 -18.11 5.55
N LEU A 146 44.01 -17.94 5.92
CA LEU A 146 44.39 -17.31 7.18
C LEU A 146 43.98 -15.82 7.20
N ALA A 147 44.08 -15.14 6.06
CA ALA A 147 43.58 -13.78 5.90
C ALA A 147 42.04 -13.69 6.00
N GLU A 148 41.28 -14.60 5.37
CA GLU A 148 39.80 -14.68 5.48
C GLU A 148 39.37 -14.94 6.94
N VAL A 149 40.08 -15.82 7.66
CA VAL A 149 39.85 -16.08 9.09
C VAL A 149 40.17 -14.85 9.96
N ALA A 150 41.34 -14.24 9.78
CA ALA A 150 41.74 -13.06 10.56
C ALA A 150 40.79 -11.86 10.33
N ALA A 151 40.35 -11.65 9.09
CA ALA A 151 39.37 -10.62 8.76
C ALA A 151 38.01 -10.92 9.41
N SER A 152 37.58 -12.18 9.39
CA SER A 152 36.32 -12.62 10.03
C SER A 152 36.33 -12.40 11.54
N ILE A 153 37.44 -12.70 12.22
CA ILE A 153 37.58 -12.49 13.68
C ILE A 153 37.48 -10.99 14.02
N GLN A 154 38.21 -10.13 13.29
CA GLN A 154 38.10 -8.69 13.46
C GLN A 154 36.68 -8.17 13.16
N PHE A 155 36.04 -8.68 12.12
CA PHE A 155 34.68 -8.28 11.73
C PHE A 155 33.64 -8.64 12.80
N ASP A 156 33.70 -9.85 13.40
CA ASP A 156 32.79 -10.20 14.49
C ASP A 156 33.01 -9.34 15.74
N LEU A 157 34.25 -8.95 16.05
CA LEU A 157 34.54 -8.01 17.14
C LEU A 157 33.91 -6.64 16.88
N MET A 158 34.04 -6.09 15.66
CA MET A 158 33.39 -4.83 15.26
C MET A 158 31.86 -4.95 15.30
N LEU A 159 31.29 -6.03 14.77
CA LEU A 159 29.85 -6.32 14.77
C LEU A 159 29.27 -6.54 16.18
N ASN A 160 30.12 -6.87 17.16
CA ASN A 160 29.76 -6.99 18.57
C ASN A 160 29.93 -5.70 19.39
N SER A 161 30.49 -4.63 18.83
CA SER A 161 30.62 -3.33 19.51
C SER A 161 29.24 -2.76 19.93
N PRO A 162 29.15 -1.99 21.04
CA PRO A 162 27.89 -1.40 21.49
C PRO A 162 27.24 -0.51 20.43
N GLU A 163 28.03 0.32 19.75
CA GLU A 163 27.59 1.21 18.68
C GLU A 163 26.99 0.45 17.49
N THR A 164 27.67 -0.61 17.04
CA THR A 164 27.19 -1.41 15.91
C THR A 164 25.96 -2.21 16.30
N ARG A 165 25.87 -2.71 17.54
CA ARG A 165 24.64 -3.33 18.07
C ARG A 165 23.47 -2.36 18.14
N ALA A 166 23.70 -1.10 18.53
CA ALA A 166 22.66 -0.06 18.53
C ALA A 166 22.16 0.24 17.10
N LYS A 167 23.07 0.39 16.13
CA LYS A 167 22.72 0.52 14.69
C LYS A 167 21.91 -0.69 14.19
N LEU A 168 22.33 -1.91 14.52
CA LEU A 168 21.61 -3.13 14.12
C LEU A 168 20.19 -3.24 14.71
N GLN A 169 19.91 -2.61 15.86
CA GLN A 169 18.56 -2.62 16.47
C GLN A 169 17.55 -1.71 15.77
N THR A 170 18.01 -0.70 15.02
CA THR A 170 17.13 0.19 14.24
C THR A 170 16.80 -0.35 12.86
N LEU A 171 17.65 -1.23 12.30
CA LEU A 171 17.50 -1.77 10.95
C LEU A 171 16.34 -2.77 10.82
N PRO A 172 15.61 -2.76 9.69
CA PRO A 172 14.55 -3.73 9.41
C PRO A 172 15.16 -5.12 9.18
N ARG A 173 14.65 -6.14 9.88
CA ARG A 173 15.09 -7.52 9.66
C ARG A 173 14.67 -8.02 8.28
N ALA A 174 15.52 -8.84 7.67
CA ALA A 174 15.22 -9.50 6.39
C ALA A 174 15.04 -11.01 6.59
N GLU A 175 14.05 -11.58 5.92
CA GLU A 175 13.62 -12.97 6.12
C GLU A 175 14.40 -14.00 5.27
N VAL A 176 15.41 -13.56 4.51
CA VAL A 176 16.23 -14.43 3.66
C VAL A 176 17.14 -15.32 4.51
N ASN A 177 16.97 -16.63 4.38
CA ASN A 177 17.68 -17.65 5.13
C ASN A 177 18.02 -18.84 4.22
N PRO A 178 18.86 -19.80 4.65
CA PRO A 178 19.29 -20.91 3.78
C PRO A 178 18.16 -21.78 3.24
N GLN A 179 17.03 -21.87 3.94
CA GLN A 179 15.90 -22.73 3.57
C GLN A 179 15.00 -22.08 2.50
N ASN A 180 14.85 -20.75 2.52
CA ASN A 180 14.01 -20.05 1.54
C ASN A 180 14.79 -19.44 0.36
N ALA A 181 16.10 -19.21 0.48
CA ALA A 181 16.93 -18.58 -0.56
C ALA A 181 16.81 -19.24 -1.96
N ILE A 182 16.89 -20.57 -2.05
CA ILE A 182 16.74 -21.30 -3.33
C ILE A 182 15.32 -21.10 -3.89
N ASN A 183 14.30 -21.11 -3.04
CA ASN A 183 12.92 -20.90 -3.46
C ASN A 183 12.67 -19.44 -3.92
N THR A 184 13.34 -18.46 -3.31
CA THR A 184 13.37 -17.05 -3.77
C THR A 184 14.02 -16.93 -5.16
N ILE A 185 15.14 -17.62 -5.42
CA ILE A 185 15.81 -17.66 -6.74
C ILE A 185 14.88 -18.29 -7.80
N LEU A 186 14.23 -19.41 -7.47
CA LEU A 186 13.25 -20.06 -8.36
C LEU A 186 12.02 -19.18 -8.62
N ALA A 187 11.54 -18.44 -7.61
CA ALA A 187 10.43 -17.50 -7.76
C ALA A 187 10.81 -16.31 -8.66
N TYR A 188 12.00 -15.74 -8.49
CA TYR A 188 12.57 -14.73 -9.38
C TYR A 188 12.66 -15.23 -10.82
N CYS A 189 13.26 -16.40 -11.05
CA CYS A 189 13.41 -16.96 -12.40
C CYS A 189 12.04 -17.15 -13.08
N ARG A 190 11.09 -17.78 -12.40
CA ARG A 190 9.71 -17.94 -12.88
C ARG A 190 9.01 -16.62 -13.21
N MET A 191 9.27 -15.56 -12.45
CA MET A 191 8.59 -14.27 -12.64
C MET A 191 9.26 -13.41 -13.73
N MET A 192 10.57 -13.55 -13.92
CA MET A 192 11.32 -12.96 -15.05
C MET A 192 11.29 -13.83 -16.32
N SER A 193 10.53 -14.93 -16.33
CA SER A 193 10.45 -15.91 -17.43
C SER A 193 11.81 -16.52 -17.83
N ILE A 194 12.73 -16.63 -16.87
CA ILE A 194 14.04 -17.26 -17.00
C ILE A 194 13.88 -18.78 -16.82
N PRO A 195 14.45 -19.64 -17.69
CA PRO A 195 14.37 -21.10 -17.56
C PRO A 195 14.85 -21.60 -16.19
N THR A 196 14.00 -22.37 -15.50
CA THR A 196 14.34 -23.02 -14.22
C THR A 196 15.06 -24.34 -14.39
N ASP A 197 14.93 -24.95 -15.57
CA ASP A 197 15.33 -26.34 -15.78
C ASP A 197 16.82 -26.42 -16.16
N ASP A 198 17.34 -25.35 -16.77
CA ASP A 198 18.77 -25.07 -16.99
C ASP A 198 19.45 -24.37 -15.79
N LEU A 199 18.75 -24.21 -14.66
CA LEU A 199 19.26 -23.47 -13.49
C LEU A 199 20.32 -24.30 -12.77
N ARG A 200 21.59 -24.01 -13.05
CA ARG A 200 22.74 -24.72 -12.48
C ARG A 200 23.65 -23.79 -11.68
N LYS A 201 24.42 -24.41 -10.80
CA LYS A 201 25.41 -23.75 -9.94
C LYS A 201 26.79 -24.26 -10.29
N GLU A 202 27.65 -23.36 -10.74
CA GLU A 202 29.03 -23.69 -11.09
C GLU A 202 29.99 -23.24 -9.98
N VAL A 203 31.09 -23.97 -9.83
CA VAL A 203 32.13 -23.65 -8.85
C VAL A 203 33.49 -23.92 -9.44
N THR A 204 34.19 -22.86 -9.82
CA THR A 204 35.49 -22.92 -10.46
C THR A 204 36.59 -22.64 -9.44
N ARG A 205 37.81 -23.14 -9.70
CA ARG A 205 38.99 -22.76 -8.94
C ARG A 205 39.75 -21.70 -9.74
N THR A 206 39.80 -20.49 -9.20
CA THR A 206 40.48 -19.34 -9.80
C THR A 206 41.99 -19.55 -9.86
N ALA A 207 42.69 -18.77 -10.69
CA ALA A 207 44.16 -18.75 -10.71
C ALA A 207 44.79 -18.39 -9.35
N SER A 208 44.05 -17.69 -8.47
CA SER A 208 44.48 -17.40 -7.09
C SER A 208 44.41 -18.60 -6.13
N GLY A 209 43.99 -19.77 -6.62
CA GLY A 209 43.75 -20.98 -5.83
C GLY A 209 42.43 -20.98 -5.05
N ALA A 210 41.77 -19.83 -4.92
CA ALA A 210 40.45 -19.65 -4.30
C ALA A 210 39.32 -20.20 -5.18
N TYR A 211 38.16 -20.48 -4.56
CA TYR A 211 36.97 -20.97 -5.23
C TYR A 211 35.97 -19.83 -5.49
N GLU A 212 35.50 -19.75 -6.71
CA GLU A 212 34.41 -18.87 -7.13
C GLU A 212 33.15 -19.70 -7.34
N SER A 213 32.02 -19.27 -6.78
CA SER A 213 30.71 -19.88 -7.01
C SER A 213 29.79 -18.89 -7.71
N CYS A 214 29.11 -19.38 -8.76
CA CYS A 214 28.15 -18.65 -9.59
C CYS A 214 26.89 -19.48 -9.83
N TRP A 215 25.78 -18.83 -10.16
CA TRP A 215 24.59 -19.48 -10.72
C TRP A 215 24.38 -19.04 -12.16
N PHE A 216 23.89 -19.95 -12.98
CA PHE A 216 23.57 -19.73 -14.38
C PHE A 216 22.17 -20.28 -14.69
N SER A 217 21.47 -19.63 -15.60
CA SER A 217 20.35 -20.22 -16.34
C SER A 217 20.69 -20.13 -17.83
N GLY A 218 20.84 -21.29 -18.49
CA GLY A 218 21.48 -21.36 -19.81
C GLY A 218 22.91 -20.78 -19.75
N GLU A 219 23.17 -19.74 -20.55
CA GLU A 219 24.45 -19.01 -20.54
C GLU A 219 24.42 -17.76 -19.63
N ARG A 220 23.25 -17.35 -19.12
CA ARG A 220 23.09 -16.12 -18.33
C ARG A 220 23.50 -16.35 -16.88
N GLN A 221 24.58 -15.70 -16.45
CA GLN A 221 24.94 -15.60 -15.03
C GLN A 221 23.87 -14.83 -14.24
N LEU A 222 23.56 -15.30 -13.03
CA LEU A 222 22.63 -14.67 -12.10
C LEU A 222 23.40 -14.06 -10.92
N GLY A 223 23.45 -12.73 -10.88
CA GLY A 223 24.14 -11.96 -9.84
C GLY A 223 25.66 -11.99 -9.92
N LYS A 224 26.31 -11.34 -8.95
CA LYS A 224 27.77 -11.26 -8.85
C LYS A 224 28.37 -12.62 -8.43
N PRO A 225 29.60 -12.95 -8.87
CA PRO A 225 30.32 -14.11 -8.36
C PRO A 225 30.61 -13.97 -6.86
N VAL A 226 30.72 -15.09 -6.14
CA VAL A 226 31.11 -15.11 -4.72
C VAL A 226 32.35 -15.97 -4.54
N VAL A 227 33.41 -15.38 -3.98
CA VAL A 227 34.76 -15.97 -3.97
C VAL A 227 35.28 -16.14 -2.53
N SER A 228 35.70 -17.36 -2.16
CA SER A 228 36.34 -17.67 -0.87
C SER A 228 37.49 -18.67 -1.04
N ALA A 229 38.42 -18.68 -0.09
CA ALA A 229 39.45 -19.71 0.02
C ALA A 229 38.88 -21.13 0.20
N ILE A 230 37.64 -21.27 0.72
CA ILE A 230 36.98 -22.57 0.93
C ILE A 230 35.80 -22.74 -0.02
N LYS A 231 35.81 -23.85 -0.76
CA LYS A 231 34.77 -24.25 -1.74
C LYS A 231 33.36 -24.20 -1.14
N ASP A 232 33.20 -24.80 0.04
CA ASP A 232 31.90 -24.98 0.69
C ASP A 232 31.35 -23.64 1.26
N ILE A 233 32.24 -22.70 1.60
CA ILE A 233 31.87 -21.33 1.97
C ILE A 233 31.33 -20.59 0.74
N ALA A 234 32.09 -20.54 -0.35
CA ALA A 234 31.64 -19.91 -1.60
C ALA A 234 30.31 -20.51 -2.07
N GLN A 235 30.18 -21.84 -1.99
CA GLN A 235 28.95 -22.56 -2.30
C GLN A 235 27.76 -22.18 -1.39
N GLY A 236 27.96 -22.04 -0.08
CA GLY A 236 26.87 -21.71 0.83
C GLY A 236 26.48 -20.23 0.81
N MET A 237 27.46 -19.33 0.58
CA MET A 237 27.26 -17.88 0.57
C MET A 237 26.53 -17.41 -0.68
N ASN A 238 26.85 -17.95 -1.87
CA ASN A 238 26.26 -17.46 -3.12
C ASN A 238 24.71 -17.45 -3.13
N PRO A 239 23.98 -18.56 -2.90
CA PRO A 239 22.52 -18.54 -2.99
C PRO A 239 21.87 -17.59 -1.97
N LEU A 240 22.51 -17.37 -0.81
CA LEU A 240 22.06 -16.39 0.17
C LEU A 240 22.21 -14.95 -0.36
N ILE A 241 23.38 -14.60 -0.91
CA ILE A 241 23.67 -13.28 -1.47
C ILE A 241 22.79 -13.01 -2.71
N LEU A 242 22.64 -14.00 -3.61
CA LEU A 242 21.76 -13.87 -4.77
C LEU A 242 20.30 -13.67 -4.35
N ALA A 243 19.78 -14.47 -3.41
CA ALA A 243 18.42 -14.29 -2.88
C ALA A 243 18.25 -12.94 -2.17
N HIS A 244 19.29 -12.44 -1.49
CA HIS A 244 19.30 -11.14 -0.86
C HIS A 244 19.20 -10.00 -1.89
N ASN A 245 20.06 -10.00 -2.92
CA ASN A 245 20.04 -8.99 -3.98
C ASN A 245 18.72 -9.00 -4.77
N ILE A 246 18.09 -10.18 -4.93
CA ILE A 246 16.73 -10.32 -5.47
C ILE A 246 15.72 -9.55 -4.62
N VAL A 247 15.71 -9.72 -3.29
CA VAL A 247 14.66 -9.12 -2.43
C VAL A 247 14.90 -7.64 -2.09
N ASN A 248 16.15 -7.18 -2.18
CA ASN A 248 16.49 -5.76 -2.00
C ASN A 248 16.36 -4.93 -3.29
N GLY A 249 16.08 -5.56 -4.44
CA GLY A 249 15.81 -4.83 -5.68
C GLY A 249 17.04 -4.41 -6.48
N ASP A 250 18.14 -5.20 -6.43
CA ASP A 250 19.37 -4.95 -7.19
C ASP A 250 19.07 -4.69 -8.69
N SER A 251 19.50 -3.53 -9.20
CA SER A 251 19.22 -3.07 -10.56
C SER A 251 19.75 -3.98 -11.68
N HIS A 252 20.75 -4.83 -11.40
CA HIS A 252 21.24 -5.83 -12.36
C HIS A 252 20.29 -7.03 -12.51
N LEU A 253 19.43 -7.27 -11.50
CA LEU A 253 18.41 -8.32 -11.48
C LEU A 253 17.03 -7.74 -11.83
N TRP A 254 16.78 -6.48 -11.45
CA TRP A 254 15.54 -5.74 -11.67
C TRP A 254 15.79 -4.49 -12.52
N PRO A 255 15.97 -4.64 -13.84
CA PRO A 255 16.24 -3.52 -14.72
C PRO A 255 15.13 -2.47 -14.64
N ALA A 256 15.51 -1.19 -14.58
CA ALA A 256 14.58 -0.06 -14.55
C ALA A 256 13.88 0.08 -15.91
N GLY A 257 12.75 -0.59 -16.09
CA GLY A 257 12.05 -0.67 -17.36
C GLY A 257 10.83 -1.59 -17.35
N LEU A 258 10.33 -1.90 -18.55
CA LEU A 258 9.07 -2.62 -18.76
C LEU A 258 9.15 -4.13 -18.46
N GLU A 259 10.35 -4.69 -18.39
CA GLU A 259 10.56 -6.11 -18.04
C GLU A 259 10.25 -6.35 -16.56
N ASN A 260 10.66 -5.43 -15.68
CA ASN A 260 10.43 -5.52 -14.24
C ASN A 260 8.91 -5.60 -13.91
N PRO A 261 8.43 -6.68 -13.27
CA PRO A 261 7.03 -6.89 -12.95
C PRO A 261 6.54 -6.04 -11.77
N PHE A 262 7.44 -5.58 -10.90
CA PHE A 262 7.13 -4.64 -9.81
C PHE A 262 7.09 -3.18 -10.29
N GLN A 263 7.57 -2.88 -11.51
CA GLN A 263 7.46 -1.53 -12.08
C GLN A 263 6.05 -1.27 -12.61
N ALA A 264 5.41 -0.21 -12.12
CA ALA A 264 4.10 0.22 -12.58
C ALA A 264 4.19 0.66 -14.06
N LYS A 265 3.34 0.07 -14.90
CA LYS A 265 3.41 0.22 -16.36
C LYS A 265 2.05 0.08 -17.03
N ILE A 266 1.89 0.76 -18.16
CA ILE A 266 0.72 0.72 -19.04
C ILE A 266 1.21 0.47 -20.47
N VAL A 267 0.70 -0.58 -21.12
CA VAL A 267 1.12 -0.98 -22.47
C VAL A 267 -0.07 -1.01 -23.41
N VAL A 268 -0.06 -0.18 -24.45
CA VAL A 268 -1.25 0.13 -25.27
C VAL A 268 -1.03 -0.25 -26.73
N GLY A 269 -1.75 -1.26 -27.23
CA GLY A 269 -1.87 -1.55 -28.67
C GLY A 269 -3.04 -0.81 -29.32
N ASP A 270 -3.25 -0.98 -30.63
CA ASP A 270 -4.23 -0.20 -31.41
C ASP A 270 -5.67 -0.32 -30.89
N VAL A 271 -6.05 -1.47 -30.32
CA VAL A 271 -7.35 -1.68 -29.65
C VAL A 271 -7.48 -0.83 -28.38
N GLY A 272 -6.38 -0.66 -27.63
CA GLY A 272 -6.33 0.19 -26.44
C GLY A 272 -6.44 1.68 -26.79
N ILE A 273 -5.80 2.11 -27.89
CA ILE A 273 -5.94 3.48 -28.42
C ILE A 273 -7.40 3.77 -28.79
N LYS A 274 -8.06 2.87 -29.53
CA LYS A 274 -9.48 3.03 -29.88
C LYS A 274 -10.39 3.05 -28.63
N LYS A 275 -10.06 2.30 -27.58
CA LYS A 275 -10.75 2.38 -26.28
C LYS A 275 -10.54 3.72 -25.56
N LEU A 276 -9.33 4.31 -25.62
CA LEU A 276 -9.06 5.64 -25.06
C LEU A 276 -9.82 6.73 -25.80
N GLN A 277 -9.82 6.70 -27.14
CA GLN A 277 -10.58 7.62 -27.98
C GLN A 277 -12.08 7.53 -27.69
N ALA A 278 -12.66 6.32 -27.72
CA ALA A 278 -14.06 6.10 -27.38
C ALA A 278 -14.42 6.51 -25.94
N LEU A 279 -13.49 6.39 -24.99
CA LEU A 279 -13.66 6.89 -23.61
C LEU A 279 -13.69 8.42 -23.55
N ILE A 280 -12.77 9.10 -24.25
CA ILE A 280 -12.74 10.57 -24.36
C ILE A 280 -14.04 11.08 -25.00
N GLU A 281 -14.45 10.48 -26.13
CA GLU A 281 -15.68 10.80 -26.85
C GLU A 281 -16.94 10.57 -25.99
N ALA A 282 -17.06 9.42 -25.34
CA ALA A 282 -18.22 9.08 -24.51
C ALA A 282 -18.29 9.93 -23.23
N ALA A 283 -17.14 10.24 -22.61
CA ALA A 283 -17.08 11.16 -21.48
C ALA A 283 -17.42 12.60 -21.89
N GLY A 284 -16.93 13.05 -23.05
CA GLY A 284 -17.29 14.34 -23.65
C GLY A 284 -18.78 14.44 -23.98
N LYS A 285 -19.35 13.40 -24.61
CA LYS A 285 -20.79 13.31 -24.88
C LYS A 285 -21.63 13.33 -23.59
N TYR A 286 -21.17 12.65 -22.53
CA TYR A 286 -21.83 12.73 -21.22
C TYR A 286 -21.69 14.12 -20.57
N CYS A 287 -20.59 14.84 -20.81
CA CYS A 287 -20.46 16.24 -20.37
C CYS A 287 -21.49 17.17 -21.01
N LEU A 288 -22.00 16.83 -22.19
CA LEU A 288 -23.01 17.60 -22.93
C LEU A 288 -24.47 17.17 -22.65
N THR A 289 -24.73 16.09 -21.89
CA THR A 289 -26.12 15.71 -21.58
C THR A 289 -26.72 16.63 -20.53
N THR A 290 -27.85 17.26 -20.82
CA THR A 290 -28.67 17.88 -19.77
C THR A 290 -29.54 16.81 -19.08
N PRO A 291 -29.59 16.74 -17.74
CA PRO A 291 -30.58 15.90 -17.06
C PRO A 291 -31.98 16.46 -17.32
N SER A 292 -32.77 15.77 -18.14
CA SER A 292 -34.12 16.19 -18.53
C SER A 292 -35.05 16.33 -17.31
N PRO A 293 -35.61 17.53 -17.01
CA PRO A 293 -36.33 17.80 -15.76
C PRO A 293 -37.59 16.96 -15.47
N GLY A 294 -38.06 16.12 -16.40
CA GLY A 294 -39.20 15.21 -16.24
C GLY A 294 -38.88 13.71 -16.33
N ALA A 295 -37.61 13.32 -16.45
CA ALA A 295 -37.21 11.95 -16.82
C ALA A 295 -37.13 10.93 -15.65
N TYR A 296 -37.82 11.17 -14.53
CA TYR A 296 -38.02 10.18 -13.48
C TYR A 296 -39.48 10.05 -13.10
N HIS A 297 -39.93 8.81 -12.90
CA HIS A 297 -41.20 8.50 -12.27
C HIS A 297 -41.25 9.09 -10.86
N ARG A 298 -41.82 10.29 -10.76
CA ARG A 298 -42.38 10.80 -9.51
C ARG A 298 -43.62 9.97 -9.23
N ASN A 299 -43.47 8.86 -8.51
CA ASN A 299 -44.58 8.09 -7.95
C ASN A 299 -45.28 8.92 -6.86
N ASN A 300 -45.98 9.97 -7.27
CA ASN A 300 -47.01 10.61 -6.47
C ASN A 300 -48.17 9.61 -6.37
N HIS A 301 -48.24 8.87 -5.26
CA HIS A 301 -49.56 8.62 -4.72
C HIS A 301 -50.03 9.92 -4.08
N ASN A 302 -51.19 10.38 -4.55
CA ASN A 302 -52.12 11.31 -3.90
C ASN A 302 -51.49 12.40 -3.01
N ASP A 303 -51.24 13.55 -3.63
CA ASP A 303 -51.88 14.77 -3.12
C ASP A 303 -52.34 15.60 -4.32
N ALA A 304 -53.63 15.91 -4.33
CA ALA A 304 -54.26 16.68 -5.39
C ALA A 304 -54.90 17.93 -4.78
N ASN A 305 -54.40 19.10 -5.14
CA ASN A 305 -55.21 20.31 -5.25
C ASN A 305 -54.55 21.33 -6.18
N HIS A 306 -55.38 22.20 -6.75
CA HIS A 306 -55.00 23.11 -7.82
C HIS A 306 -54.32 24.40 -7.31
N GLY A 307 -53.60 25.05 -8.22
CA GLY A 307 -52.89 26.31 -7.97
C GLY A 307 -52.06 26.71 -9.19
N GLU A 308 -52.72 26.93 -10.33
CA GLU A 308 -52.08 27.60 -11.47
C GLU A 308 -51.93 29.08 -11.15
N ASP A 309 -50.72 29.62 -11.27
CA ASP A 309 -50.55 30.97 -11.80
C ASP A 309 -49.16 31.14 -12.42
N GLY A 310 -49.08 31.89 -13.52
CA GLY A 310 -47.90 31.92 -14.39
C GLY A 310 -47.11 33.23 -14.32
N SER A 311 -45.79 33.16 -14.14
CA SER A 311 -44.90 34.27 -14.51
C SER A 311 -43.52 33.79 -14.98
N ALA A 312 -43.23 33.98 -16.27
CA ALA A 312 -41.95 33.63 -16.88
C ALA A 312 -40.90 34.74 -16.65
N SER A 313 -40.22 34.72 -15.51
CA SER A 313 -39.08 35.63 -15.25
C SER A 313 -37.80 35.12 -15.90
N GLN A 314 -37.53 35.54 -17.14
CA GLN A 314 -36.23 35.34 -17.79
C GLN A 314 -35.16 36.23 -17.12
N ASN A 315 -34.58 35.74 -16.02
CA ASN A 315 -33.43 36.35 -15.38
C ASN A 315 -32.17 35.51 -15.63
N THR A 316 -31.59 35.64 -16.82
CA THR A 316 -30.26 35.10 -17.18
C THR A 316 -29.15 35.91 -16.52
N GLY A 317 -29.21 36.05 -15.19
CA GLY A 317 -28.12 36.59 -14.39
C GLY A 317 -26.95 35.62 -14.38
N ASP A 318 -25.74 36.14 -14.57
CA ASP A 318 -24.50 35.38 -14.80
C ASP A 318 -24.03 34.62 -13.54
N ARG A 319 -24.75 33.55 -13.21
CA ARG A 319 -24.40 32.61 -12.15
C ARG A 319 -23.20 31.78 -12.59
N ARG A 320 -22.00 32.32 -12.33
CA ARG A 320 -20.75 31.55 -12.23
C ARG A 320 -21.07 30.19 -11.60
N PRO A 321 -20.70 29.05 -12.23
CA PRO A 321 -21.09 27.75 -11.72
C PRO A 321 -20.53 27.59 -10.31
N ARG A 322 -21.42 27.47 -9.30
CA ARG A 322 -21.01 27.15 -7.92
C ARG A 322 -20.12 25.92 -7.98
N ASP A 323 -18.88 26.07 -7.52
CA ASP A 323 -17.92 24.97 -7.57
C ASP A 323 -18.43 23.80 -6.74
N LEU A 324 -18.07 22.59 -7.14
CA LEU A 324 -18.47 21.38 -6.43
C LEU A 324 -18.06 21.50 -4.95
N ASP A 325 -16.82 21.92 -4.69
CA ASP A 325 -16.32 22.04 -3.32
C ASP A 325 -17.07 23.11 -2.49
N SER A 326 -17.66 24.13 -3.13
CA SER A 326 -18.54 25.11 -2.45
C SER A 326 -19.92 24.55 -2.09
N LEU A 327 -20.46 23.62 -2.90
CA LEU A 327 -21.69 22.88 -2.57
C LEU A 327 -21.43 21.80 -1.51
N LEU A 328 -20.20 21.32 -1.41
CA LEU A 328 -19.78 20.28 -0.48
C LEU A 328 -19.19 20.79 0.83
N ALA A 329 -19.00 22.11 0.98
CA ALA A 329 -18.44 22.72 2.18
C ALA A 329 -19.24 22.38 3.46
N GLY A 330 -20.56 22.19 3.34
CA GLY A 330 -21.45 21.84 4.45
C GLY A 330 -21.45 20.36 4.88
N LEU A 331 -20.65 19.47 4.25
CA LEU A 331 -20.56 18.07 4.67
C LEU A 331 -19.37 17.85 5.63
N PRO A 332 -19.59 17.27 6.84
CA PRO A 332 -18.57 17.06 7.88
C PRO A 332 -17.62 15.87 7.59
N PHE A 333 -17.18 15.70 6.34
CA PHE A 333 -16.31 14.60 5.90
C PHE A 333 -15.03 15.15 5.23
N PRO A 334 -13.93 14.39 5.14
CA PRO A 334 -12.78 14.74 4.29
C PRO A 334 -13.18 14.86 2.79
N PRO A 335 -12.49 15.67 1.96
CA PRO A 335 -12.83 15.85 0.54
C PRO A 335 -12.85 14.54 -0.27
N SER A 336 -11.90 13.65 0.01
CA SER A 336 -11.85 12.27 -0.51
C SER A 336 -13.13 11.49 -0.21
N THR A 337 -13.58 11.50 1.05
CA THR A 337 -14.82 10.85 1.51
C THR A 337 -16.07 11.51 0.90
N ARG A 338 -16.12 12.83 0.74
CA ARG A 338 -17.22 13.52 0.04
C ARG A 338 -17.31 13.02 -1.42
N ARG A 339 -16.19 13.04 -2.14
CA ARG A 339 -16.08 12.56 -3.53
C ARG A 339 -16.49 11.08 -3.67
N LEU A 340 -16.07 10.22 -2.73
CA LEU A 340 -16.46 8.81 -2.62
C LEU A 340 -17.98 8.65 -2.50
N LEU A 341 -18.61 9.29 -1.50
CA LEU A 341 -20.04 9.16 -1.22
C LEU A 341 -20.92 9.66 -2.39
N LEU A 342 -20.58 10.80 -2.97
CA LEU A 342 -21.33 11.41 -4.08
C LEU A 342 -21.22 10.61 -5.37
N LEU A 343 -20.01 10.11 -5.70
CA LEU A 343 -19.83 9.25 -6.86
C LEU A 343 -20.59 7.94 -6.65
N GLY A 344 -20.54 7.36 -5.45
CA GLY A 344 -21.31 6.20 -5.04
C GLY A 344 -22.82 6.38 -5.24
N ALA A 345 -23.37 7.50 -4.81
CA ALA A 345 -24.78 7.86 -5.04
C ALA A 345 -25.08 7.96 -6.55
N SER A 346 -24.27 8.72 -7.28
CA SER A 346 -24.42 8.99 -8.72
C SER A 346 -24.48 7.71 -9.57
N ILE A 347 -23.70 6.69 -9.20
CA ILE A 347 -23.61 5.39 -9.90
C ILE A 347 -24.50 4.29 -9.29
N ARG A 348 -25.23 4.58 -8.22
CA ARG A 348 -26.06 3.64 -7.43
C ARG A 348 -25.27 2.48 -6.79
N CYS A 349 -24.10 2.79 -6.23
CA CYS A 349 -23.28 1.93 -5.38
C CYS A 349 -23.14 2.55 -3.97
N MET A 350 -24.24 3.02 -3.38
CA MET A 350 -24.18 3.88 -2.20
C MET A 350 -23.72 3.17 -0.92
N GLU A 351 -24.22 1.97 -0.67
CA GLU A 351 -23.84 1.18 0.49
C GLU A 351 -22.34 0.85 0.50
N PRO A 352 -21.71 0.37 -0.60
CA PRO A 352 -20.25 0.29 -0.69
C PRO A 352 -19.54 1.61 -0.38
N ALA A 353 -20.06 2.76 -0.82
CA ALA A 353 -19.45 4.06 -0.52
C ALA A 353 -19.50 4.39 0.98
N ILE A 354 -20.63 4.10 1.63
CA ILE A 354 -20.84 4.35 3.06
C ILE A 354 -20.03 3.37 3.92
N VAL A 355 -20.01 2.07 3.60
CA VAL A 355 -19.22 1.07 4.32
C VAL A 355 -17.72 1.38 4.20
N LEU A 356 -17.22 1.70 3.00
CA LEU A 356 -15.82 2.10 2.81
C LEU A 356 -15.45 3.40 3.55
N ALA A 357 -16.37 4.36 3.62
CA ALA A 357 -16.19 5.58 4.41
C ALA A 357 -16.18 5.30 5.93
N ALA A 358 -16.92 4.29 6.39
CA ALA A 358 -17.07 3.93 7.80
C ALA A 358 -15.93 3.09 8.38
N LEU A 359 -15.06 2.48 7.56
CA LEU A 359 -13.92 1.67 8.02
C LEU A 359 -12.97 2.44 8.96
N GLY A 360 -12.71 3.72 8.66
CA GLY A 360 -11.84 4.59 9.45
C GLY A 360 -10.44 3.99 9.67
N THR A 361 -10.00 3.98 10.93
CA THR A 361 -8.77 3.34 11.43
C THR A 361 -9.05 2.14 12.34
N GLN A 362 -10.31 1.70 12.43
CA GLN A 362 -10.68 0.55 13.25
C GLN A 362 -10.16 -0.74 12.62
N ASP A 363 -9.76 -1.71 13.44
CA ASP A 363 -9.66 -3.11 13.02
C ASP A 363 -11.05 -3.76 13.06
N ILE A 364 -11.31 -4.77 12.23
CA ILE A 364 -12.56 -5.52 12.09
C ILE A 364 -12.38 -6.98 12.56
N TYR A 365 -11.14 -7.47 12.63
CA TYR A 365 -10.86 -8.85 12.96
C TYR A 365 -10.80 -9.06 14.47
N ARG A 366 -11.21 -10.25 14.92
CA ARG A 366 -11.10 -10.61 16.34
C ARG A 366 -9.62 -10.75 16.70
N GLN A 367 -9.15 -9.93 17.63
CA GLN A 367 -7.82 -10.11 18.21
C GLN A 367 -7.74 -11.48 18.89
N LEU A 368 -6.77 -12.29 18.46
CA LEU A 368 -6.55 -13.66 18.94
C LEU A 368 -5.65 -13.68 20.18
N ALA A 369 -5.92 -14.61 21.10
CA ALA A 369 -5.04 -14.88 22.21
C ALA A 369 -3.74 -15.57 21.75
N HIS A 370 -2.70 -15.54 22.58
CA HIS A 370 -1.41 -16.14 22.24
C HIS A 370 -1.53 -17.66 22.04
N GLY A 371 -1.31 -18.12 20.81
CA GLY A 371 -1.46 -19.53 20.40
C GLY A 371 -2.80 -19.89 19.76
N GLU A 372 -3.80 -18.98 19.76
CA GLU A 372 -4.98 -19.13 18.91
C GLU A 372 -4.63 -18.90 17.42
N THR A 373 -5.38 -19.52 16.51
CA THR A 373 -5.32 -19.28 15.07
C THR A 373 -6.72 -19.02 14.52
N TYR A 374 -6.83 -18.19 13.48
CA TYR A 374 -8.10 -17.95 12.80
C TYR A 374 -8.61 -19.25 12.20
N GLN A 375 -9.89 -19.59 12.44
CA GLN A 375 -10.39 -20.88 11.99
C GLN A 375 -10.48 -20.91 10.45
N PRO A 376 -9.96 -21.98 9.79
CA PRO A 376 -9.95 -22.12 8.34
C PRO A 376 -11.35 -22.52 7.83
N ASN A 377 -12.27 -21.55 7.88
CA ASN A 377 -13.64 -21.70 7.41
C ASN A 377 -13.69 -21.74 5.87
N ASP A 378 -14.69 -22.37 5.27
CA ASP A 378 -14.91 -22.35 3.80
C ASP A 378 -15.16 -20.94 3.23
N TRP A 379 -15.37 -19.94 4.09
CA TRP A 379 -15.47 -18.52 3.70
C TRP A 379 -14.15 -17.77 3.88
N MET A 380 -13.18 -18.33 4.62
CA MET A 380 -11.80 -17.85 4.67
C MET A 380 -10.85 -18.57 3.69
N ASP A 381 -11.17 -19.80 3.28
CA ASP A 381 -10.48 -20.48 2.20
C ASP A 381 -10.44 -19.67 0.86
N PRO A 382 -11.53 -19.04 0.39
CA PRO A 382 -11.46 -18.08 -0.72
C PRO A 382 -10.71 -16.79 -0.37
N TYR A 383 -10.54 -16.42 0.90
CA TYR A 383 -9.69 -15.30 1.32
C TYR A 383 -8.21 -15.62 1.05
N ILE A 384 -7.79 -16.86 1.37
CA ILE A 384 -6.45 -17.40 1.09
C ILE A 384 -6.25 -17.62 -0.43
N LYS A 385 -7.27 -18.14 -1.12
CA LYS A 385 -7.17 -18.52 -2.54
C LYS A 385 -7.41 -17.38 -3.54
N ASN A 386 -8.14 -16.33 -3.16
CA ASN A 386 -8.72 -15.34 -4.08
C ASN A 386 -8.34 -13.88 -3.73
N THR A 387 -7.06 -13.66 -3.39
CA THR A 387 -6.43 -12.35 -3.07
C THR A 387 -6.55 -11.24 -4.12
N LEU A 388 -7.24 -11.49 -5.23
CA LEU A 388 -7.59 -10.57 -6.31
C LEU A 388 -8.57 -9.43 -5.92
N TYR A 389 -9.25 -9.53 -4.76
CA TYR A 389 -10.26 -8.58 -4.30
C TYR A 389 -9.79 -7.69 -3.13
N GLY A 390 -9.04 -8.26 -2.17
CA GLY A 390 -8.49 -7.56 -1.00
C GLY A 390 -9.52 -7.09 0.03
N ASP A 391 -9.02 -6.63 1.19
CA ASP A 391 -9.76 -6.37 2.43
C ASP A 391 -11.07 -5.57 2.18
N HIS A 392 -10.94 -4.43 1.50
CA HIS A 392 -12.04 -3.49 1.23
C HIS A 392 -13.23 -4.11 0.50
N SER A 393 -12.96 -5.03 -0.43
CA SER A 393 -14.02 -5.71 -1.20
C SER A 393 -14.74 -6.74 -0.31
N GLU A 394 -14.00 -7.45 0.54
CA GLU A 394 -14.56 -8.46 1.42
C GLU A 394 -15.37 -7.85 2.57
N PHE A 395 -15.07 -6.64 3.06
CA PHE A 395 -15.96 -5.95 4.01
C PHE A 395 -17.29 -5.53 3.38
N VAL A 396 -17.27 -5.05 2.13
CA VAL A 396 -18.51 -4.76 1.38
C VAL A 396 -19.32 -6.04 1.17
N LEU A 397 -18.67 -7.18 0.92
CA LEU A 397 -19.34 -8.48 0.84
C LEU A 397 -19.79 -9.02 2.20
N LEU A 398 -19.07 -8.75 3.30
CA LEU A 398 -19.40 -9.14 4.67
C LEU A 398 -20.74 -8.52 5.12
N PHE A 399 -20.92 -7.21 4.95
CA PHE A 399 -22.19 -6.54 5.24
C PHE A 399 -23.35 -7.06 4.36
N GLN A 400 -23.08 -7.45 3.11
CA GLN A 400 -24.07 -8.09 2.24
C GLN A 400 -24.41 -9.52 2.68
N ARG A 401 -23.42 -10.33 3.09
CA ARG A 401 -23.59 -11.70 3.60
C ARG A 401 -24.37 -11.70 4.91
N LEU A 402 -23.93 -10.93 5.91
CA LEU A 402 -24.60 -10.81 7.21
C LEU A 402 -26.09 -10.44 7.04
N ARG A 403 -26.41 -9.50 6.13
CA ARG A 403 -27.81 -9.20 5.81
C ARG A 403 -28.54 -10.34 5.12
N LYS A 404 -27.93 -11.11 4.22
CA LYS A 404 -28.58 -12.28 3.59
C LYS A 404 -28.97 -13.32 4.65
N HIS A 405 -28.08 -13.60 5.60
CA HIS A 405 -28.32 -14.61 6.65
C HIS A 405 -29.37 -14.16 7.67
N GLY A 406 -29.33 -12.90 8.13
CA GLY A 406 -30.30 -12.38 9.10
C GLY A 406 -31.69 -12.03 8.54
N GLN A 407 -31.97 -12.24 7.25
CA GLN A 407 -33.24 -11.81 6.62
C GLN A 407 -34.28 -12.93 6.42
N LYS A 408 -33.91 -14.22 6.37
CA LYS A 408 -34.84 -15.33 6.16
C LYS A 408 -34.21 -16.70 6.28
N ASP A 409 -35.02 -17.70 6.67
CA ASP A 409 -35.04 -19.11 6.23
C ASP A 409 -33.74 -19.60 5.57
N SER A 410 -32.64 -19.61 6.32
CA SER A 410 -31.31 -19.85 5.77
C SER A 410 -31.10 -21.35 5.51
N GLU A 411 -30.37 -21.69 4.46
CA GLU A 411 -30.16 -23.09 4.02
C GLU A 411 -29.35 -23.93 5.04
N PHE A 412 -28.71 -23.27 6.02
CA PHE A 412 -28.19 -23.92 7.22
C PHE A 412 -29.31 -24.30 8.18
N LYS A 413 -29.42 -25.60 8.49
CA LYS A 413 -30.26 -26.13 9.58
C LYS A 413 -29.66 -25.92 10.98
N ASP A 414 -28.48 -25.30 11.06
CA ASP A 414 -27.67 -25.16 12.26
C ASP A 414 -27.18 -23.71 12.41
N ASP A 415 -27.61 -23.05 13.49
CA ASP A 415 -27.16 -21.70 13.86
C ASP A 415 -25.68 -21.69 14.26
N GLU A 416 -25.13 -22.80 14.79
CA GLU A 416 -23.71 -22.89 15.13
C GLU A 416 -22.82 -22.85 13.88
N GLU A 417 -23.29 -23.34 12.73
CA GLU A 417 -22.53 -23.27 11.48
C GLU A 417 -22.44 -21.82 10.96
N ALA A 418 -23.55 -21.08 11.00
CA ALA A 418 -23.57 -19.66 10.68
C ALA A 418 -22.68 -18.84 11.64
N ALA A 419 -22.74 -19.11 12.95
CA ALA A 419 -21.92 -18.44 13.95
C ALA A 419 -20.42 -18.76 13.79
N ARG A 420 -20.04 -20.04 13.62
CA ARG A 420 -18.67 -20.47 13.33
C ARG A 420 -18.10 -19.78 12.09
N ALA A 421 -18.89 -19.69 11.03
CA ALA A 421 -18.42 -19.19 9.73
C ALA A 421 -18.02 -17.70 9.76
N PHE A 422 -18.57 -16.88 10.67
CA PHE A 422 -18.15 -15.49 10.92
C PHE A 422 -17.28 -15.29 12.19
N ALA A 423 -16.91 -16.33 12.94
CA ALA A 423 -16.27 -16.22 14.27
C ALA A 423 -14.89 -15.50 14.30
N ASN A 424 -14.30 -15.25 13.14
CA ASN A 424 -13.02 -14.55 12.98
C ASN A 424 -13.15 -13.00 13.00
N PHE A 425 -14.35 -12.45 13.11
CA PHE A 425 -14.64 -11.01 13.14
C PHE A 425 -15.04 -10.51 14.55
N ASP A 426 -14.72 -9.26 14.87
CA ASP A 426 -15.07 -8.62 16.15
C ASP A 426 -16.46 -7.94 16.10
N ALA A 427 -17.39 -8.42 16.93
CA ALA A 427 -18.75 -7.91 17.00
C ALA A 427 -18.86 -6.49 17.58
N SER A 428 -17.90 -6.02 18.39
CA SER A 428 -17.84 -4.63 18.84
C SER A 428 -17.48 -3.68 17.69
N ARG A 429 -16.56 -4.12 16.81
CA ARG A 429 -16.08 -3.35 15.65
C ARG A 429 -17.11 -3.30 14.54
N ILE A 430 -17.73 -4.43 14.23
CA ILE A 430 -18.84 -4.47 13.26
C ILE A 430 -20.00 -3.59 13.72
N ARG A 431 -20.39 -3.62 15.01
CA ARG A 431 -21.38 -2.68 15.58
C ARG A 431 -20.94 -1.22 15.50
N SER A 432 -19.66 -0.91 15.74
CA SER A 432 -19.13 0.47 15.63
C SER A 432 -19.15 1.00 14.19
N ILE A 433 -18.75 0.19 13.21
CA ILE A 433 -18.81 0.54 11.78
C ILE A 433 -20.27 0.63 11.30
N ASN A 434 -21.16 -0.24 11.81
CA ASN A 434 -22.60 -0.17 11.56
C ASN A 434 -23.20 1.15 12.11
N ALA A 435 -22.77 1.61 13.28
CA ALA A 435 -23.15 2.92 13.82
C ALA A 435 -22.59 4.08 12.97
N ALA A 436 -21.30 4.08 12.65
CA ALA A 436 -20.67 5.12 11.82
C ALA A 436 -21.30 5.20 10.41
N ALA A 437 -21.68 4.05 9.83
CA ALA A 437 -22.41 3.98 8.56
C ALA A 437 -23.83 4.57 8.67
N LYS A 438 -24.56 4.33 9.78
CA LYS A 438 -25.82 5.03 10.09
C LYS A 438 -25.62 6.54 10.26
N ASP A 439 -24.51 6.99 10.85
CA ASP A 439 -24.22 8.42 11.02
C ASP A 439 -23.91 9.12 9.70
N ILE A 440 -23.08 8.49 8.87
CA ILE A 440 -22.80 8.96 7.50
C ILE A 440 -24.11 9.04 6.69
N GLU A 441 -24.97 8.01 6.76
CA GLU A 441 -26.29 8.04 6.10
C GLU A 441 -27.18 9.17 6.66
N ARG A 442 -27.28 9.32 7.98
CA ARG A 442 -28.07 10.38 8.63
C ARG A 442 -27.63 11.78 8.18
N VAL A 443 -26.32 12.04 8.12
CA VAL A 443 -25.77 13.31 7.60
C VAL A 443 -26.17 13.53 6.14
N LEU A 444 -26.12 12.50 5.29
CA LEU A 444 -26.50 12.60 3.89
C LEU A 444 -28.01 12.77 3.67
N ILE A 445 -28.85 12.17 4.52
CA ILE A 445 -30.30 12.40 4.53
C ILE A 445 -30.59 13.86 4.92
N SER A 446 -29.98 14.36 5.99
CA SER A 446 -30.10 15.77 6.43
C SER A 446 -29.62 16.77 5.38
N ALA A 447 -28.64 16.40 4.56
CA ALA A 447 -28.18 17.18 3.41
C ALA A 447 -29.05 17.06 2.14
N GLY A 448 -30.13 16.26 2.17
CA GLY A 448 -30.97 15.96 1.00
C GLY A 448 -30.31 15.07 -0.06
N LEU A 449 -29.13 14.51 0.22
CA LEU A 449 -28.34 13.66 -0.66
C LEU A 449 -28.69 12.17 -0.56
N ALA A 450 -29.52 11.80 0.41
CA ALA A 450 -30.17 10.50 0.53
C ALA A 450 -31.62 10.69 0.98
N ARG A 451 -32.42 9.62 0.93
CA ARG A 451 -33.79 9.60 1.47
C ARG A 451 -33.84 8.78 2.74
N TYR A 452 -34.78 9.10 3.62
CA TYR A 452 -35.09 8.26 4.77
C TYR A 452 -35.36 6.80 4.34
N PRO A 453 -34.90 5.83 5.12
CA PRO A 453 -35.06 4.41 4.83
C PRO A 453 -36.53 3.98 4.99
N GLU A 454 -36.85 2.80 4.48
CA GLU A 454 -38.17 2.19 4.68
C GLU A 454 -38.27 1.49 6.07
N GLY A 455 -37.15 1.40 6.79
CA GLY A 455 -37.08 1.07 8.23
C GLY A 455 -35.63 1.18 8.76
N ASP A 456 -35.46 1.31 10.08
CA ASP A 456 -34.13 1.26 10.74
C ASP A 456 -33.97 0.09 11.71
N SER A 457 -34.65 -1.04 11.44
CA SER A 457 -34.36 -2.29 12.11
C SER A 457 -32.92 -2.74 11.86
N ASN A 458 -32.31 -3.32 12.89
CA ASN A 458 -31.13 -4.16 12.75
C ASN A 458 -31.57 -5.62 12.66
N ILE A 459 -30.66 -6.48 12.23
CA ILE A 459 -30.75 -7.94 12.29
C ILE A 459 -29.47 -8.46 12.93
N GLN A 460 -29.67 -9.32 13.92
CA GLN A 460 -28.61 -10.06 14.58
C GLN A 460 -28.50 -11.42 13.90
N LEU A 461 -27.27 -11.89 13.68
CA LEU A 461 -27.03 -13.23 13.18
C LEU A 461 -27.36 -14.26 14.30
N PRO A 462 -28.10 -15.34 14.01
CA PRO A 462 -28.30 -16.43 14.97
C PRO A 462 -26.98 -16.96 15.55
N GLY A 463 -27.01 -17.37 16.82
CA GLY A 463 -25.84 -17.86 17.54
C GLY A 463 -24.70 -16.83 17.75
N SER A 464 -24.90 -15.54 17.48
CA SER A 464 -23.80 -14.56 17.42
C SER A 464 -24.19 -13.16 17.92
N GLU A 465 -23.20 -12.38 18.38
CA GLU A 465 -23.34 -10.94 18.66
C GLU A 465 -23.25 -10.05 17.40
N LEU A 466 -23.06 -10.64 16.22
CA LEU A 466 -22.95 -9.91 14.97
C LEU A 466 -24.28 -9.28 14.55
N GLU A 467 -24.37 -7.98 14.78
CA GLU A 467 -25.52 -7.14 14.44
C GLU A 467 -25.18 -6.20 13.28
N VAL A 468 -25.99 -6.24 12.22
CA VAL A 468 -25.95 -5.25 11.13
C VAL A 468 -27.35 -4.73 10.82
N ARG A 469 -27.43 -3.54 10.24
CA ARG A 469 -28.70 -2.96 9.80
C ARG A 469 -29.42 -3.85 8.78
N ALA A 470 -30.75 -3.96 8.88
CA ALA A 470 -31.56 -4.82 8.02
C ALA A 470 -31.67 -4.35 6.56
N GLN A 471 -31.55 -3.04 6.30
CA GLN A 471 -31.59 -2.46 4.94
C GLN A 471 -30.22 -1.92 4.52
N PRO A 472 -29.85 -2.00 3.22
CA PRO A 472 -28.60 -1.45 2.70
C PRO A 472 -28.59 0.10 2.73
N TYR A 473 -27.49 0.68 3.18
CA TYR A 473 -27.32 2.13 3.34
C TYR A 473 -27.53 2.91 2.03
N GLY A 474 -28.36 3.96 2.07
CA GLY A 474 -28.81 4.70 0.89
C GLY A 474 -29.99 4.08 0.15
N GLY A 475 -30.53 2.95 0.62
CA GLY A 475 -31.77 2.33 0.13
C GLY A 475 -31.78 2.11 -1.38
N ARG A 476 -32.63 2.85 -2.09
CA ARG A 476 -32.82 2.76 -3.55
C ARG A 476 -31.60 3.21 -4.38
N LEU A 477 -30.58 3.80 -3.76
CA LEU A 477 -29.28 4.13 -4.36
C LEU A 477 -28.32 2.91 -4.45
N ASN A 478 -28.84 1.68 -4.43
CA ASN A 478 -28.07 0.44 -4.42
C ASN A 478 -28.40 -0.51 -5.58
N LEU A 479 -28.75 -0.01 -6.77
CA LEU A 479 -29.01 -0.88 -7.92
C LEU A 479 -27.74 -1.53 -8.51
N ASN A 480 -26.55 -1.02 -8.18
CA ASN A 480 -25.25 -1.52 -8.66
C ASN A 480 -24.30 -2.01 -7.54
N TYR A 481 -24.74 -2.07 -6.28
CA TYR A 481 -23.90 -2.42 -5.12
C TYR A 481 -23.20 -3.80 -5.19
N THR A 482 -23.80 -4.78 -5.87
CA THR A 482 -23.20 -6.12 -6.10
C THR A 482 -22.15 -6.15 -7.21
N LYS A 483 -21.90 -5.03 -7.91
CA LYS A 483 -20.98 -4.98 -9.06
C LYS A 483 -19.59 -4.57 -8.59
N MET A 484 -18.80 -5.54 -8.13
CA MET A 484 -17.49 -5.30 -7.50
C MET A 484 -16.46 -4.55 -8.38
N GLN A 485 -16.59 -4.58 -9.72
CA GLN A 485 -15.77 -3.75 -10.62
C GLN A 485 -15.98 -2.25 -10.35
N GLN A 486 -17.22 -1.83 -10.12
CA GLN A 486 -17.60 -0.46 -9.77
C GLN A 486 -17.13 -0.11 -8.35
N VAL A 487 -17.23 -1.04 -7.40
CA VAL A 487 -16.69 -0.86 -6.04
C VAL A 487 -15.18 -0.63 -6.07
N ARG A 488 -14.43 -1.36 -6.92
CA ARG A 488 -12.97 -1.13 -7.10
C ARG A 488 -12.63 0.20 -7.77
N HIS A 489 -13.46 0.71 -8.69
CA HIS A 489 -13.31 2.07 -9.22
C HIS A 489 -13.55 3.15 -8.14
N LEU A 490 -14.62 2.96 -7.37
CA LEU A 490 -15.05 3.84 -6.29
C LEU A 490 -13.98 3.91 -5.17
N MET A 491 -13.42 2.76 -4.79
CA MET A 491 -12.28 2.61 -3.89
C MET A 491 -11.01 3.28 -4.43
N ALA A 492 -10.63 3.03 -5.70
CA ALA A 492 -9.45 3.65 -6.32
C ALA A 492 -9.57 5.18 -6.48
N TYR A 493 -10.79 5.72 -6.46
CA TYR A 493 -11.07 7.15 -6.46
C TYR A 493 -11.03 7.76 -5.05
N GLY A 494 -11.78 7.20 -4.10
CA GLY A 494 -11.86 7.71 -2.73
C GLY A 494 -10.52 7.65 -1.99
N PHE A 495 -9.77 6.56 -2.18
CA PHE A 495 -8.44 6.36 -1.58
C PHE A 495 -7.31 6.61 -2.57
N GLY A 496 -7.55 7.40 -3.64
CA GLY A 496 -6.60 7.64 -4.72
C GLY A 496 -5.28 8.32 -4.32
N HIS A 497 -5.22 8.88 -3.10
CA HIS A 497 -4.02 9.43 -2.45
C HIS A 497 -3.17 8.32 -1.80
N ASN A 498 -3.83 7.35 -1.16
CA ASN A 498 -3.24 6.25 -0.39
C ASN A 498 -2.92 5.03 -1.27
N ILE A 499 -2.08 5.23 -2.28
CA ILE A 499 -1.61 4.15 -3.16
C ILE A 499 -0.19 3.73 -2.78
N ALA A 500 -0.03 2.44 -2.51
CA ALA A 500 1.25 1.78 -2.27
C ALA A 500 1.64 0.87 -3.45
N GLN A 501 2.92 0.48 -3.48
CA GLN A 501 3.50 -0.43 -4.45
C GLN A 501 4.03 -1.69 -3.76
N TYR A 502 3.89 -2.87 -4.38
CA TYR A 502 4.57 -4.08 -3.92
C TYR A 502 6.10 -3.94 -4.03
N GLY A 503 6.80 -4.27 -2.95
CA GLY A 503 8.26 -4.36 -2.90
C GLY A 503 8.77 -5.76 -3.25
N TYR A 504 10.03 -5.85 -3.65
CA TYR A 504 10.67 -7.09 -4.09
C TYR A 504 10.73 -8.16 -2.99
N GLY A 505 10.70 -7.76 -1.70
CA GLY A 505 10.59 -8.67 -0.55
C GLY A 505 9.34 -9.56 -0.57
N THR A 506 8.30 -9.17 -1.33
CA THR A 506 7.11 -10.00 -1.59
C THR A 506 7.42 -11.35 -2.24
N LEU A 507 8.62 -11.54 -2.82
CA LEU A 507 9.06 -12.82 -3.35
C LEU A 507 9.49 -13.85 -2.30
N VAL A 508 9.77 -13.44 -1.06
CA VAL A 508 10.26 -14.36 -0.02
C VAL A 508 9.16 -15.36 0.35
N PRO A 509 9.35 -16.67 0.13
CA PRO A 509 8.34 -17.66 0.47
C PRO A 509 8.09 -17.72 1.98
N GLY A 510 6.82 -17.59 2.37
CA GLY A 510 6.38 -17.51 3.77
C GLY A 510 6.33 -16.10 4.35
N ALA A 511 6.96 -15.10 3.71
CA ALA A 511 6.95 -13.73 4.19
C ALA A 511 5.63 -13.01 3.91
N HIS A 512 5.33 -12.00 4.73
CA HIS A 512 4.25 -11.07 4.45
C HIS A 512 4.59 -10.18 3.23
N PRO A 513 3.66 -9.96 2.28
CA PRO A 513 3.91 -9.12 1.10
C PRO A 513 4.41 -7.72 1.44
N GLU A 514 5.62 -7.39 1.01
CA GLU A 514 6.22 -6.09 1.20
C GLU A 514 5.44 -5.02 0.43
N LEU A 515 5.09 -3.92 1.10
CA LEU A 515 4.44 -2.76 0.52
C LEU A 515 5.23 -1.51 0.86
N ARG A 516 5.27 -0.54 -0.06
CA ARG A 516 5.94 0.76 0.13
C ARG A 516 5.12 1.93 -0.38
N VAL A 517 5.29 3.08 0.29
CA VAL A 517 4.89 4.40 -0.19
C VAL A 517 6.15 5.27 -0.17
N ARG A 518 6.54 5.85 -1.32
CA ARG A 518 7.87 6.50 -1.47
C ARG A 518 8.98 5.53 -1.03
N SER A 519 9.83 5.93 -0.09
CA SER A 519 10.88 5.11 0.54
C SER A 519 10.42 4.35 1.80
N GLN A 520 9.23 4.64 2.34
CA GLN A 520 8.74 4.07 3.59
C GLN A 520 8.07 2.71 3.35
N LYS A 521 8.38 1.72 4.20
CA LYS A 521 7.65 0.43 4.23
C LYS A 521 6.28 0.62 4.87
N VAL A 522 5.32 -0.21 4.46
CA VAL A 522 3.95 -0.23 4.99
C VAL A 522 3.66 -1.57 5.68
N HIS A 523 3.42 -1.47 6.98
CA HIS A 523 2.88 -2.53 7.81
C HIS A 523 1.35 -2.54 7.64
N ILE A 524 0.76 -3.70 7.37
CA ILE A 524 -0.69 -3.86 7.25
C ILE A 524 -1.19 -4.61 8.48
N GLY A 525 -2.18 -4.04 9.17
CA GLY A 525 -2.80 -4.61 10.37
C GLY A 525 -3.64 -5.86 10.10
N SER A 526 -4.28 -5.92 8.92
CA SER A 526 -5.09 -7.08 8.51
C SER A 526 -4.34 -8.41 8.69
N PRO A 527 -4.80 -9.33 9.56
CA PRO A 527 -4.17 -10.61 9.82
C PRO A 527 -4.31 -11.58 8.64
N LEU A 528 -5.19 -11.26 7.67
CA LEU A 528 -5.38 -12.03 6.45
C LEU A 528 -4.36 -11.71 5.35
N ARG A 529 -3.35 -10.88 5.69
CA ARG A 529 -2.12 -10.65 4.92
C ARG A 529 -1.22 -11.91 4.89
N THR A 530 -1.74 -13.00 4.34
CA THR A 530 -1.00 -14.25 4.10
C THR A 530 0.12 -14.06 3.09
N SER A 531 1.13 -14.94 3.12
CA SER A 531 2.24 -14.91 2.16
C SER A 531 1.74 -15.23 0.74
N LEU A 532 1.93 -14.32 -0.21
CA LEU A 532 1.51 -14.54 -1.60
C LEU A 532 2.40 -15.59 -2.26
N ASN A 533 1.82 -16.69 -2.75
CA ASN A 533 2.58 -17.62 -3.59
C ASN A 533 2.90 -16.99 -4.95
N THR A 534 3.96 -17.45 -5.62
CA THR A 534 4.46 -16.85 -6.87
C THR A 534 3.40 -16.76 -7.98
N ARG A 535 2.41 -17.67 -7.99
CA ARG A 535 1.31 -17.64 -8.97
C ARG A 535 0.31 -16.52 -8.66
N GLN A 536 -0.08 -16.35 -7.40
CA GLN A 536 -0.94 -15.23 -6.97
C GLN A 536 -0.23 -13.89 -7.17
N LEU A 537 1.05 -13.79 -6.79
CA LEU A 537 1.84 -12.58 -7.01
C LEU A 537 1.89 -12.22 -8.50
N ASN A 538 2.22 -13.18 -9.37
CA ASN A 538 2.25 -12.94 -10.82
C ASN A 538 0.87 -12.52 -11.37
N GLN A 539 -0.23 -13.12 -10.89
CA GLN A 539 -1.60 -12.70 -11.25
C GLN A 539 -1.94 -11.26 -10.81
N ILE A 540 -1.41 -10.81 -9.67
CA ILE A 540 -1.58 -9.42 -9.19
C ILE A 540 -0.71 -8.46 -10.02
N LEU A 541 0.58 -8.74 -10.15
CA LEU A 541 1.53 -7.91 -10.91
C LEU A 541 1.16 -7.79 -12.41
N GLN A 542 0.46 -8.78 -12.99
CA GLN A 542 -0.12 -8.72 -14.35
C GLN A 542 -1.21 -7.66 -14.55
N HIS A 543 -1.83 -7.16 -13.47
CA HIS A 543 -2.77 -6.04 -13.52
C HIS A 543 -2.13 -4.73 -13.03
N GLY A 544 -1.10 -4.82 -12.20
CA GLY A 544 -0.32 -3.71 -11.72
C GLY A 544 0.26 -4.00 -10.34
N PRO A 545 1.46 -3.49 -10.01
CA PRO A 545 2.12 -3.71 -8.73
C PRO A 545 1.53 -2.86 -7.60
N LEU A 546 0.26 -2.47 -7.66
CA LEU A 546 -0.31 -1.36 -6.89
C LEU A 546 -1.44 -1.79 -5.96
N VAL A 547 -1.53 -1.12 -4.81
CA VAL A 547 -2.44 -1.43 -3.71
C VAL A 547 -3.03 -0.13 -3.17
N VAL A 548 -4.34 -0.09 -2.94
CA VAL A 548 -5.01 0.95 -2.16
C VAL A 548 -4.93 0.62 -0.68
N LEU A 549 -4.62 1.62 0.14
CA LEU A 549 -4.60 1.54 1.60
C LEU A 549 -5.73 2.36 2.24
N SER A 550 -6.26 1.88 3.37
CA SER A 550 -7.06 2.69 4.29
C SER A 550 -6.74 2.36 5.75
N GLY A 551 -7.21 3.21 6.67
CA GLY A 551 -6.76 3.18 8.07
C GLY A 551 -5.27 3.49 8.24
N THR A 552 -4.72 4.37 7.41
CA THR A 552 -3.29 4.73 7.39
C THR A 552 -2.90 5.61 8.58
N SER A 553 -1.80 5.26 9.25
CA SER A 553 -1.14 6.05 10.30
C SER A 553 0.38 5.92 10.21
N GLU A 554 1.10 6.63 11.06
CA GLU A 554 2.48 6.27 11.38
C GLU A 554 2.51 4.93 12.14
N HIS A 555 3.58 4.16 11.99
CA HIS A 555 3.76 2.93 12.77
C HIS A 555 4.17 3.27 14.21
N PRO A 556 3.59 2.64 15.26
CA PRO A 556 3.88 2.99 16.66
C PRO A 556 5.36 2.92 17.07
N GLU A 557 6.15 2.09 16.38
CA GLU A 557 7.61 1.98 16.60
C GLU A 557 8.45 2.96 15.75
N GLY A 558 7.84 3.90 15.03
CA GLY A 558 8.52 4.83 14.10
C GLY A 558 9.11 4.19 12.82
N ARG A 559 8.97 2.87 12.65
CA ARG A 559 9.61 2.08 11.57
C ARG A 559 9.03 2.25 10.16
N GLY A 560 8.08 3.17 9.97
CA GLY A 560 7.43 3.42 8.68
C GLY A 560 5.95 3.77 8.85
N LEU A 561 5.15 3.39 7.85
CA LEU A 561 3.70 3.57 7.89
C LEU A 561 3.00 2.29 8.36
N ALA A 562 1.88 2.47 9.05
CA ALA A 562 0.87 1.44 9.24
C ALA A 562 -0.35 1.74 8.35
N ALA A 563 -1.09 0.71 7.98
CA ALA A 563 -2.45 0.82 7.45
C ALA A 563 -3.26 -0.40 7.92
N GLN A 564 -4.56 -0.26 8.20
CA GLN A 564 -5.35 -1.43 8.57
C GLN A 564 -5.61 -2.33 7.36
N TYR A 565 -5.93 -1.74 6.21
CA TYR A 565 -6.52 -2.46 5.08
C TYR A 565 -5.83 -2.20 3.74
N SER A 566 -5.88 -3.21 2.88
CA SER A 566 -5.16 -3.29 1.61
C SER A 566 -6.03 -3.92 0.51
N SER A 567 -6.08 -3.31 -0.67
CA SER A 567 -6.71 -3.93 -1.85
C SER A 567 -5.93 -3.68 -3.14
N PRO A 568 -5.55 -4.73 -3.91
CA PRO A 568 -4.89 -4.56 -5.19
C PRO A 568 -5.71 -3.73 -6.17
N ILE A 569 -5.04 -2.82 -6.89
CA ILE A 569 -5.61 -2.06 -8.00
C ILE A 569 -4.72 -2.17 -9.23
N SER A 570 -5.33 -2.11 -10.42
CA SER A 570 -4.56 -2.09 -11.66
C SER A 570 -3.83 -0.76 -11.85
N THR A 571 -2.75 -0.73 -12.62
CA THR A 571 -2.07 0.54 -12.96
C THR A 571 -2.99 1.45 -13.79
N TRP A 572 -3.93 0.90 -14.55
CA TRP A 572 -5.03 1.66 -15.17
C TRP A 572 -5.98 2.31 -14.16
N GLN A 573 -6.34 1.60 -13.08
CA GLN A 573 -7.16 2.19 -12.02
C GLN A 573 -6.42 3.31 -11.30
N ALA A 574 -5.13 3.11 -10.99
CA ALA A 574 -4.29 4.15 -10.41
C ALA A 574 -4.21 5.39 -11.32
N ALA A 575 -3.89 5.22 -12.61
CA ALA A 575 -3.78 6.34 -13.55
C ALA A 575 -5.11 7.07 -13.80
N LEU A 576 -6.23 6.36 -13.93
CA LEU A 576 -7.53 6.98 -14.24
C LEU A 576 -8.25 7.55 -13.00
N PHE A 577 -8.05 6.99 -11.80
CA PHE A 577 -8.82 7.34 -10.59
C PHE A 577 -7.97 7.89 -9.42
N GLY A 578 -6.66 7.64 -9.37
CA GLY A 578 -5.77 8.17 -8.30
C GLY A 578 -5.78 9.70 -8.23
N GLU A 579 -5.31 10.30 -7.14
CA GLU A 579 -5.52 11.73 -6.87
C GLU A 579 -4.76 12.64 -7.85
N ASP A 580 -3.44 12.52 -7.96
CA ASP A 580 -2.62 13.35 -8.85
C ASP A 580 -1.87 12.53 -9.89
N LEU A 581 -1.80 13.03 -11.13
CA LEU A 581 -1.05 12.41 -12.21
C LEU A 581 -0.44 13.50 -13.11
N SER A 582 0.88 13.65 -13.03
CA SER A 582 1.67 14.69 -13.70
C SER A 582 2.62 14.12 -14.76
N LEU A 583 3.20 15.01 -15.56
CA LEU A 583 4.33 14.72 -16.43
C LEU A 583 5.63 14.67 -15.63
N THR A 584 6.59 13.87 -16.08
CA THR A 584 7.86 13.66 -15.34
C THR A 584 8.61 14.97 -15.07
N GLY A 585 8.65 15.89 -16.04
CA GLY A 585 9.31 17.20 -15.90
C GLY A 585 8.61 18.19 -14.96
N GLU A 586 7.46 17.83 -14.40
CA GLU A 586 6.75 18.59 -13.36
C GLU A 586 7.09 18.07 -11.95
N THR A 587 8.05 17.15 -11.82
CA THR A 587 8.37 16.42 -10.57
C THR A 587 9.87 16.17 -10.39
N ALA A 588 10.27 15.79 -9.16
CA ALA A 588 11.64 15.37 -8.85
C ALA A 588 11.97 13.92 -9.24
N VAL A 589 11.04 13.17 -9.87
CA VAL A 589 11.26 11.77 -10.25
C VAL A 589 12.03 11.72 -11.58
N PRO A 590 13.19 11.05 -11.66
CA PRO A 590 13.99 11.01 -12.88
C PRO A 590 13.27 10.25 -14.02
N PRO A 591 13.53 10.62 -15.30
CA PRO A 591 12.96 9.92 -16.45
C PRO A 591 13.64 8.57 -16.70
N THR A 592 12.84 7.52 -16.84
CA THR A 592 13.32 6.17 -17.20
C THR A 592 13.51 6.07 -18.72
N PRO A 593 14.69 5.64 -19.22
CA PRO A 593 14.91 5.49 -20.66
C PRO A 593 14.05 4.39 -21.30
N GLY A 594 13.70 4.55 -22.57
CA GLY A 594 13.04 3.52 -23.38
C GLY A 594 11.49 3.47 -23.32
N ALA A 595 10.86 4.28 -22.47
CA ALA A 595 9.40 4.46 -22.41
C ALA A 595 9.04 5.94 -22.16
N ALA A 596 7.77 6.32 -22.40
CA ALA A 596 7.25 7.56 -21.85
C ALA A 596 6.91 7.36 -20.37
N GLN A 597 6.84 8.43 -19.57
CA GLN A 597 6.63 8.33 -18.13
C GLN A 597 5.63 9.38 -17.62
N LEU A 598 4.74 8.92 -16.74
CA LEU A 598 3.84 9.71 -15.90
C LEU A 598 4.27 9.53 -14.44
N VAL A 599 3.89 10.46 -13.57
CA VAL A 599 4.16 10.36 -12.12
C VAL A 599 2.86 10.49 -11.36
N LEU A 600 2.52 9.47 -10.57
CA LEU A 600 1.32 9.43 -9.72
C LEU A 600 1.66 9.92 -8.31
N ASN A 601 0.78 10.76 -7.75
CA ASN A 601 0.87 11.34 -6.40
C ASN A 601 2.27 11.97 -6.10
N GLY A 602 2.90 12.51 -7.13
CA GLY A 602 4.22 13.17 -7.07
C GLY A 602 5.44 12.26 -6.89
N TRP A 603 5.28 10.94 -6.72
CA TRP A 603 6.40 10.04 -6.39
C TRP A 603 6.48 8.73 -7.19
N LEU A 604 5.36 8.19 -7.68
CA LEU A 604 5.31 6.85 -8.26
C LEU A 604 5.40 6.93 -9.80
N PRO A 605 6.52 6.55 -10.43
CA PRO A 605 6.63 6.52 -11.89
C PRO A 605 5.74 5.41 -12.47
N ILE A 606 4.94 5.78 -13.48
CA ILE A 606 4.19 4.86 -14.34
C ILE A 606 4.79 4.92 -15.75
N LEU A 607 5.36 3.81 -16.22
CA LEU A 607 5.92 3.70 -17.56
C LEU A 607 4.81 3.47 -18.59
N VAL A 608 4.79 4.26 -19.65
CA VAL A 608 3.81 4.17 -20.74
C VAL A 608 4.51 3.74 -22.02
N LYS A 609 4.02 2.65 -22.63
CA LYS A 609 4.56 2.12 -23.90
C LYS A 609 3.47 1.87 -24.94
N SER A 610 3.71 2.34 -26.15
CA SER A 610 2.94 1.97 -27.33
C SER A 610 3.37 0.61 -27.87
N ARG A 611 2.40 -0.21 -28.24
CA ARG A 611 2.53 -1.35 -29.16
C ARG A 611 1.75 -1.13 -30.46
N ALA A 612 1.18 0.07 -30.64
CA ALA A 612 0.39 0.44 -31.81
C ALA A 612 1.30 0.98 -32.91
N GLN A 613 1.08 0.55 -34.15
CA GLN A 613 1.99 0.86 -35.28
C GLN A 613 2.07 2.35 -35.64
N ARG A 614 1.11 3.16 -35.20
CA ARG A 614 0.93 4.57 -35.60
C ARG A 614 1.00 5.58 -34.45
N ALA A 615 1.40 5.14 -33.24
CA ALA A 615 1.44 5.99 -32.06
C ALA A 615 2.78 5.86 -31.34
N SER A 616 3.40 7.00 -31.01
CA SER A 616 4.56 7.05 -30.11
C SER A 616 4.13 6.84 -28.66
N ASP A 617 5.10 6.48 -27.80
CA ASP A 617 4.86 6.36 -26.35
C ASP A 617 4.34 7.67 -25.74
N GLY A 618 4.85 8.82 -26.23
CA GLY A 618 4.39 10.15 -25.84
C GLY A 618 2.94 10.41 -26.24
N HIS A 619 2.53 10.07 -27.46
CA HIS A 619 1.13 10.21 -27.89
C HIS A 619 0.18 9.35 -27.03
N VAL A 620 0.60 8.13 -26.69
CA VAL A 620 -0.17 7.26 -25.77
C VAL A 620 -0.25 7.85 -24.36
N ARG A 621 0.86 8.38 -23.82
CA ARG A 621 0.91 9.09 -22.53
C ARG A 621 -0.08 10.26 -22.51
N ASP A 622 -0.10 11.05 -23.56
CA ASP A 622 -0.90 12.28 -23.63
C ASP A 622 -2.40 11.96 -23.80
N MET A 623 -2.75 10.91 -24.55
CA MET A 623 -4.12 10.36 -24.56
C MET A 623 -4.58 9.81 -23.20
N ILE A 624 -3.69 9.24 -22.38
CA ILE A 624 -4.05 8.78 -21.02
C ILE A 624 -4.38 9.98 -20.13
N LEU A 625 -3.60 11.06 -20.23
CA LEU A 625 -3.88 12.32 -19.53
C LEU A 625 -5.18 12.98 -20.02
N GLU A 626 -5.46 12.95 -21.33
CA GLU A 626 -6.72 13.45 -21.88
C GLU A 626 -7.92 12.60 -21.43
N ALA A 627 -7.82 11.28 -21.49
CA ALA A 627 -8.86 10.35 -21.02
C ALA A 627 -9.16 10.53 -19.53
N ARG A 628 -8.12 10.71 -18.69
CA ARG A 628 -8.26 11.09 -17.28
C ARG A 628 -8.99 12.43 -17.13
N LYS A 629 -8.55 13.48 -17.84
CA LYS A 629 -9.19 14.82 -17.82
C LYS A 629 -10.64 14.80 -18.31
N ALA A 630 -10.99 13.94 -19.28
CA ALA A 630 -12.37 13.75 -19.73
C ALA A 630 -13.21 12.99 -18.70
N LEU A 631 -12.69 11.89 -18.16
CA LEU A 631 -13.35 11.07 -17.13
C LEU A 631 -13.60 11.85 -15.83
N HIS A 632 -12.64 12.65 -15.36
CA HIS A 632 -12.78 13.47 -14.15
C HIS A 632 -13.80 14.61 -14.34
N ARG A 633 -13.91 15.19 -15.55
CA ARG A 633 -15.00 16.12 -15.90
C ARG A 633 -16.37 15.43 -15.88
N ALA A 634 -16.46 14.22 -16.43
CA ALA A 634 -17.68 13.40 -16.38
C ALA A 634 -18.07 13.03 -14.93
N MET A 635 -17.12 12.65 -14.08
CA MET A 635 -17.35 12.41 -12.64
C MET A 635 -17.86 13.67 -11.93
N ARG A 636 -17.20 14.82 -12.13
CA ARG A 636 -17.61 16.11 -11.54
C ARG A 636 -19.02 16.49 -11.97
N LYS A 637 -19.36 16.29 -13.25
CA LYS A 637 -20.73 16.50 -13.74
C LYS A 637 -21.73 15.53 -13.10
N ALA A 638 -21.43 14.23 -13.04
CA ALA A 638 -22.33 13.25 -12.43
C ALA A 638 -22.65 13.59 -10.98
N MET A 639 -21.64 13.98 -10.19
CA MET A 639 -21.84 14.44 -8.81
C MET A 639 -22.65 15.74 -8.74
N LEU A 640 -22.42 16.71 -9.64
CA LEU A 640 -23.20 17.96 -9.70
C LEU A 640 -24.66 17.74 -10.13
N ASP A 641 -24.91 16.86 -11.10
CA ASP A 641 -26.25 16.47 -11.55
C ASP A 641 -27.00 15.71 -10.44
N TYR A 642 -26.29 14.89 -9.66
CA TYR A 642 -26.83 14.24 -8.49
C TYR A 642 -27.22 15.24 -7.40
N ILE A 643 -26.33 16.17 -7.03
CA ILE A 643 -26.58 17.19 -5.98
C ILE A 643 -27.74 18.11 -6.38
N LYS A 644 -27.85 18.50 -7.65
CA LYS A 644 -28.85 19.48 -8.12
C LYS A 644 -30.22 18.88 -8.43
N TYR A 645 -30.28 17.62 -8.86
CA TYR A 645 -31.50 17.03 -9.43
C TYR A 645 -31.79 15.61 -8.92
N SER A 646 -31.02 15.10 -7.95
CA SER A 646 -30.99 13.67 -7.56
C SER A 646 -30.75 12.71 -8.73
N PHE A 647 -30.17 13.20 -9.84
CA PHE A 647 -30.08 12.45 -11.08
C PHE A 647 -28.99 11.38 -11.00
N THR A 648 -29.37 10.14 -11.28
CA THR A 648 -28.47 8.98 -11.28
C THR A 648 -28.42 8.40 -12.69
N SER A 649 -27.24 8.46 -13.31
CA SER A 649 -27.08 8.25 -14.76
C SER A 649 -26.67 6.83 -15.11
N THR A 650 -27.49 6.19 -15.93
CA THR A 650 -27.21 4.92 -16.60
C THR A 650 -26.07 5.05 -17.61
N GLU A 651 -25.96 6.20 -18.29
CA GLU A 651 -24.96 6.51 -19.31
C GLU A 651 -23.56 6.58 -18.70
N PHE A 652 -23.44 7.27 -17.57
CA PHE A 652 -22.19 7.36 -16.81
C PHE A 652 -21.80 6.02 -16.16
N TYR A 653 -22.77 5.23 -15.69
CA TYR A 653 -22.52 3.83 -15.29
C TYR A 653 -21.98 2.98 -16.47
N HIS A 654 -22.52 3.15 -17.68
CA HIS A 654 -22.03 2.47 -18.87
C HIS A 654 -20.61 2.94 -19.26
N LEU A 655 -20.29 4.22 -19.11
CA LEU A 655 -18.94 4.77 -19.30
C LEU A 655 -17.93 4.06 -18.38
N LEU A 656 -18.21 3.98 -17.07
CA LEU A 656 -17.35 3.30 -16.10
C LEU A 656 -17.22 1.79 -16.36
N LYS A 657 -18.25 1.15 -16.92
CA LYS A 657 -18.23 -0.27 -17.28
C LYS A 657 -17.32 -0.57 -18.49
N GLN A 658 -17.13 0.40 -19.39
CA GLN A 658 -16.36 0.23 -20.64
C GLN A 658 -14.85 0.54 -20.52
N LEU A 659 -14.39 0.99 -19.34
CA LEU A 659 -13.00 1.39 -19.12
C LEU A 659 -11.97 0.29 -19.48
N PRO A 660 -10.76 0.67 -19.96
CA PRO A 660 -9.73 -0.26 -20.43
C PRO A 660 -8.98 -0.99 -19.30
N ILE A 661 -9.68 -1.56 -18.33
CA ILE A 661 -9.08 -2.42 -17.29
C ILE A 661 -8.59 -3.73 -17.93
N GLU A 662 -7.38 -4.17 -17.61
CA GLU A 662 -6.73 -5.33 -18.25
C GLU A 662 -7.41 -6.68 -17.96
N ALA A 663 -8.21 -6.79 -16.91
CA ALA A 663 -9.12 -7.92 -16.70
C ALA A 663 -10.08 -8.15 -17.89
N SER A 664 -10.42 -7.09 -18.64
CA SER A 664 -11.22 -7.16 -19.88
C SER A 664 -10.39 -7.50 -21.14
N MET A 665 -9.06 -7.59 -21.02
CA MET A 665 -8.13 -7.66 -22.16
C MET A 665 -7.22 -8.90 -22.14
N GLY A 666 -6.98 -9.52 -20.98
CA GLY A 666 -6.16 -10.74 -20.85
C GLY A 666 -6.92 -12.06 -21.04
N LEU A 667 -8.23 -12.10 -20.78
CA LEU A 667 -9.02 -13.34 -20.80
C LEU A 667 -9.38 -13.80 -22.23
N ARG A 668 -8.39 -14.35 -22.94
CA ARG A 668 -8.65 -15.43 -23.89
C ARG A 668 -9.40 -16.53 -23.13
N LYS A 669 -10.70 -16.71 -23.41
CA LYS A 669 -11.43 -17.91 -22.98
C LYS A 669 -10.66 -19.13 -23.51
N LYS A 670 -9.91 -19.84 -22.65
CA LYS A 670 -9.51 -21.21 -22.94
C LYS A 670 -10.82 -21.95 -23.22
N ARG A 671 -11.01 -22.43 -24.46
CA ARG A 671 -12.13 -23.30 -24.78
C ARG A 671 -11.98 -24.54 -23.92
N THR A 672 -12.81 -24.69 -22.89
CA THR A 672 -13.02 -25.97 -22.24
C THR A 672 -13.56 -26.91 -23.31
N VAL A 673 -12.77 -27.92 -23.66
CA VAL A 673 -13.17 -28.96 -24.59
C VAL A 673 -14.33 -29.71 -23.93
N LYS A 674 -15.45 -29.91 -24.65
CA LYS A 674 -16.55 -30.75 -24.18
C LYS A 674 -16.12 -32.21 -24.33
N GLY A 675 -15.81 -32.86 -23.21
CA GLY A 675 -15.43 -34.27 -23.09
C GLY A 675 -14.80 -34.48 -21.71
N GLU A 676 -15.23 -35.42 -20.87
CA GLU A 676 -16.31 -36.41 -21.03
C GLU A 676 -17.18 -36.56 -19.77
N LYS A 677 -18.30 -37.27 -19.97
CA LYS A 677 -19.15 -38.05 -19.05
C LYS A 677 -18.94 -37.90 -17.53
N LYS A 678 -20.09 -37.68 -16.87
CA LYS A 678 -20.57 -38.31 -15.61
C LYS A 678 -19.51 -38.80 -14.61
N ASP A 679 -19.64 -38.30 -13.38
CA ASP A 679 -20.27 -39.13 -12.35
C ASP A 679 -21.20 -38.28 -11.47
N THR A 680 -22.23 -38.94 -10.93
CA THR A 680 -23.22 -38.37 -10.02
C THR A 680 -23.10 -39.06 -8.67
N VAL A 681 -22.92 -38.29 -7.60
CA VAL A 681 -23.11 -38.74 -6.23
C VAL A 681 -24.01 -37.71 -5.54
N GLU A 682 -25.11 -38.19 -4.98
CA GLU A 682 -25.99 -37.41 -4.10
C GLU A 682 -25.46 -37.47 -2.66
N GLY A 683 -25.64 -36.38 -1.92
CA GLY A 683 -25.17 -36.22 -0.53
C GLY A 683 -25.45 -34.81 -0.04
#